data_AF-A0A970VUI8-F1
#
_entry.id   AF-A0A970VUI8-F1
#
_cell.length_a   1.000
_cell.length_b   1.000
_cell.length_c   1.000
_cell.angle_alpha   90.00
_cell.angle_beta   90.00
_cell.angle_gamma   90.00
#
_symmetry.space_group_name_H-M   'P 1'
#
loop_
_entity.id
_entity.type
_entity.pdbx_description
1 polymer ?
#
loop_
_entity_poly.entity_id
_entity_poly.type
_entity_poly.pdbx_seq_one_letter_code
_entity_poly.pdbx_strand_id
1 'polypeptide(L)'
;MLFKRFSVLLFVFLLFGFFIGAVESIEAATSPIKVFEQPVTAGAVHKEYRWDTAKGQVRIHVLEVDLKNPYVVLGTIPGAGKITKRLNVSAMAQNTGAVAAVNGDFFNINGEGAPIGPMVVDGRTASSPSKIDGLYALGINKDGKAVIQSFSFWGRVVSPSGDEFPLSGLNKTAYWEQDGSHSHYDKLHLYDDMWGGAARGNDGYTTPTEVLVKNGRVVEISEGSYLPYEGVSKGAYILRGHGKAADFLLQNFKIGDRVKIEYFLEPRDSWSMIIGGHALLVDEGKAIPYAKSSSSLEGLRARTAVGVSRDGDRVYLVGVEKSNQSIGLDLGDLSSFMVYTGSWRALNLDGGGSTTMVVRPLGEFSTVRAFDPEQGTERYVPNAIGIFTKAPASALKGIILEVKNKNNLLVGEKIEYKIKGYDGYYNPVNVGDAEILGDEEVIKVEKGVAIASNPGQGRIKAVKGGIEGEAAVQVVGKDDIERMVLKGPEGIIVPNQNYDLKLTITALGSHREVPFDLVQWEFYGFKGEVSSEGLKVKEYHQPWGYLVARYQQFSAPLLLKFSQESPGDEGKTQVKLAIGDKNAKVNGTTIQMDVAPQIINGRTMVPMRFVSQACGADVFWDQEARRATVVGLENFIDLWPEYPKMAVGGQSVTLDQPGVIVSGRILLPLRAVGEALNLTIHWDEGTKSITLNKE
;
A
#
# COMPACT_ATOMS: atom_id res chain seq x y z
N MET A 1 -87.31 41.07 -3.81
CA MET A 1 -87.88 40.12 -2.84
C MET A 1 -86.76 39.64 -1.91
N LEU A 2 -86.98 39.79 -0.60
CA LEU A 2 -86.31 39.18 0.58
C LEU A 2 -84.79 39.36 0.87
N PHE A 3 -84.48 40.43 1.60
CA PHE A 3 -83.94 40.51 2.98
C PHE A 3 -82.87 39.55 3.59
N LYS A 4 -81.91 40.22 4.30
CA LYS A 4 -81.07 39.91 5.51
C LYS A 4 -79.59 39.61 5.23
N ARG A 5 -78.61 40.49 5.53
CA ARG A 5 -78.04 41.08 6.78
C ARG A 5 -77.07 40.16 7.57
N PHE A 6 -75.91 40.77 7.93
CA PHE A 6 -74.92 40.50 8.99
C PHE A 6 -73.66 39.62 8.74
N SER A 7 -72.54 40.32 8.53
CA SER A 7 -71.32 40.43 9.37
C SER A 7 -70.49 39.23 9.88
N VAL A 8 -69.16 39.45 9.82
CA VAL A 8 -68.09 39.19 10.84
C VAL A 8 -67.06 38.05 10.61
N LEU A 9 -65.80 38.50 10.64
CA LEU A 9 -64.49 37.92 11.04
C LEU A 9 -63.90 36.65 10.37
N LEU A 10 -62.74 36.91 9.73
CA LEU A 10 -61.40 36.43 10.11
C LEU A 10 -61.24 34.93 10.43
N PHE A 11 -60.62 34.19 9.50
CA PHE A 11 -59.92 32.95 9.80
C PHE A 11 -58.50 32.99 9.21
N VAL A 12 -57.56 32.76 10.12
CA VAL A 12 -56.12 32.58 9.91
C VAL A 12 -55.89 31.38 8.99
N PHE A 13 -55.15 31.57 7.89
CA PHE A 13 -54.57 30.46 7.13
C PHE A 13 -53.07 30.37 7.43
N LEU A 14 -52.70 29.28 8.09
CA LEU A 14 -51.31 28.86 8.29
C LEU A 14 -50.63 28.65 6.93
N LEU A 15 -49.46 29.27 6.75
CA LEU A 15 -48.50 28.93 5.71
C LEU A 15 -47.92 27.53 5.99
N PHE A 16 -48.29 26.55 5.16
CA PHE A 16 -47.50 25.33 4.99
C PHE A 16 -46.43 25.62 3.93
N GLY A 17 -45.19 25.78 4.37
CA GLY A 17 -44.02 25.80 3.50
C GLY A 17 -43.80 24.41 2.90
N PHE A 18 -43.93 24.30 1.58
CA PHE A 18 -43.45 23.14 0.83
C PHE A 18 -41.91 23.08 0.96
N PHE A 19 -41.41 22.09 1.71
CA PHE A 19 -40.05 21.63 1.55
C PHE A 19 -39.95 20.97 0.17
N ILE A 20 -39.38 21.69 -0.80
CA ILE A 20 -38.85 21.08 -2.02
C ILE A 20 -37.64 20.27 -1.56
N GLY A 21 -37.78 18.95 -1.55
CA GLY A 21 -36.67 18.04 -1.33
C GLY A 21 -35.57 18.35 -2.33
N ALA A 22 -34.34 18.51 -1.84
CA ALA A 22 -33.16 18.54 -2.69
C ALA A 22 -33.14 17.22 -3.48
N VAL A 23 -33.31 17.33 -4.80
CA VAL A 23 -32.95 16.24 -5.70
C VAL A 23 -31.44 16.20 -5.69
N GLU A 24 -30.87 15.21 -4.99
CA GLU A 24 -29.46 14.86 -5.17
C GLU A 24 -29.26 14.57 -6.66
N SER A 25 -28.43 15.38 -7.31
CA SER A 25 -27.99 15.12 -8.67
C SER A 25 -27.19 13.82 -8.66
N ILE A 26 -27.71 12.78 -9.31
CA ILE A 26 -26.94 11.57 -9.62
C ILE A 26 -25.85 12.03 -10.59
N GLU A 27 -24.61 12.16 -10.11
CA GLU A 27 -23.44 12.35 -10.97
C GLU A 27 -23.35 11.14 -11.92
N ALA A 28 -23.36 11.40 -13.22
CA ALA A 28 -23.17 10.35 -14.21
C ALA A 28 -21.80 9.70 -14.02
N ALA A 29 -21.76 8.36 -14.05
CA ALA A 29 -20.51 7.61 -13.98
C ALA A 29 -19.52 8.14 -15.03
N THR A 30 -18.31 8.45 -14.59
CA THR A 30 -17.26 8.99 -15.46
C THR A 30 -16.68 7.90 -16.35
N SER A 31 -15.90 8.24 -17.38
CA SER A 31 -15.10 7.24 -18.09
C SER A 31 -13.84 6.89 -17.29
N PRO A 32 -13.32 5.66 -17.36
CA PRO A 32 -12.05 5.32 -16.73
C PRO A 32 -10.91 6.25 -17.20
N ILE A 33 -10.10 6.71 -16.25
CA ILE A 33 -8.96 7.61 -16.49
C ILE A 33 -7.67 6.85 -16.21
N LYS A 34 -6.78 6.77 -17.21
CA LYS A 34 -5.45 6.19 -17.02
C LYS A 34 -4.59 7.14 -16.18
N VAL A 35 -4.13 6.68 -15.02
CA VAL A 35 -3.33 7.47 -14.08
C VAL A 35 -1.86 7.05 -14.05
N PHE A 36 -1.54 5.88 -14.59
CA PHE A 36 -0.18 5.33 -14.65
C PHE A 36 0.01 4.46 -15.89
N GLU A 37 1.21 4.49 -16.47
CA GLU A 37 1.67 3.57 -17.50
C GLU A 37 3.18 3.39 -17.44
N GLN A 38 3.65 2.15 -17.46
CA GLN A 38 5.07 1.83 -17.47
C GLN A 38 5.35 0.49 -18.19
N PRO A 39 6.43 0.38 -18.98
CA PRO A 39 6.83 -0.91 -19.55
C PRO A 39 7.31 -1.88 -18.46
N VAL A 40 6.90 -3.15 -18.59
CA VAL A 40 7.39 -4.27 -17.76
C VAL A 40 8.56 -4.98 -18.46
N THR A 41 8.45 -5.14 -19.78
CA THR A 41 9.48 -5.65 -20.69
C THR A 41 9.11 -5.23 -22.11
N ALA A 42 10.01 -5.39 -23.09
CA ALA A 42 9.65 -5.25 -24.50
C ALA A 42 8.43 -6.13 -24.85
N GLY A 43 7.34 -5.50 -25.29
CA GLY A 43 6.09 -6.18 -25.64
C GLY A 43 5.05 -6.27 -24.51
N ALA A 44 5.33 -5.77 -23.30
CA ALA A 44 4.35 -5.72 -22.22
C ALA A 44 4.41 -4.41 -21.43
N VAL A 45 3.24 -3.83 -21.15
CA VAL A 45 3.08 -2.60 -20.36
C VAL A 45 2.09 -2.81 -19.23
N HIS A 46 2.38 -2.19 -18.08
CA HIS A 46 1.47 -2.11 -16.94
C HIS A 46 0.80 -0.73 -16.94
N LYS A 47 -0.51 -0.71 -16.76
CA LYS A 47 -1.34 0.50 -16.68
C LYS A 47 -2.20 0.47 -15.43
N GLU A 48 -2.44 1.63 -14.84
CA GLU A 48 -3.44 1.81 -13.79
C GLU A 48 -4.50 2.81 -14.26
N TYR A 49 -5.75 2.47 -13.98
CA TYR A 49 -6.92 3.29 -14.24
C TYR A 49 -7.64 3.59 -12.92
N ARG A 50 -8.08 4.83 -12.78
CA ARG A 50 -9.07 5.24 -11.79
C ARG A 50 -10.41 5.41 -12.46
N TRP A 51 -11.45 4.87 -11.86
CA TRP A 51 -12.82 5.00 -12.36
C TRP A 51 -13.77 5.40 -11.23
N ASP A 52 -14.29 6.62 -11.32
CA ASP A 52 -15.30 7.13 -10.40
C ASP A 52 -16.68 6.70 -10.92
N THR A 53 -17.14 5.52 -10.45
CA THR A 53 -18.44 4.93 -10.81
C THR A 53 -19.54 5.51 -9.94
N ALA A 54 -20.80 5.32 -10.34
CA ALA A 54 -21.96 5.71 -9.50
C ALA A 54 -22.01 4.99 -8.14
N LYS A 55 -21.25 3.89 -7.96
CA LYS A 55 -21.20 3.10 -6.71
C LYS A 55 -20.00 3.48 -5.82
N GLY A 56 -19.02 4.22 -6.36
CA GLY A 56 -17.78 4.57 -5.69
C GLY A 56 -16.55 4.49 -6.61
N GLN A 57 -15.40 4.88 -6.06
CA GLN A 57 -14.13 4.90 -6.78
C GLN A 57 -13.50 3.50 -6.89
N VAL A 58 -12.96 3.20 -8.06
CA VAL A 58 -12.34 1.92 -8.40
C VAL A 58 -10.94 2.14 -8.95
N ARG A 59 -9.99 1.30 -8.53
CA ARG A 59 -8.66 1.17 -9.14
C ARG A 59 -8.55 -0.14 -9.91
N ILE A 60 -8.04 -0.04 -11.13
CA ILE A 60 -7.96 -1.17 -12.06
C ILE A 60 -6.57 -1.19 -12.69
N HIS A 61 -5.93 -2.35 -12.64
CA HIS A 61 -4.62 -2.57 -13.23
C HIS A 61 -4.75 -3.44 -14.49
N VAL A 62 -4.00 -3.08 -15.53
CA VAL A 62 -4.00 -3.79 -16.80
C VAL A 62 -2.57 -4.10 -17.19
N LEU A 63 -2.27 -5.37 -17.46
CA LEU A 63 -1.11 -5.79 -18.21
C LEU A 63 -1.53 -6.00 -19.66
N GLU A 64 -1.08 -5.11 -20.54
CA GLU A 64 -1.30 -5.24 -21.97
C GLU A 64 -0.07 -5.85 -22.62
N VAL A 65 -0.28 -6.93 -23.37
CA VAL A 65 0.78 -7.73 -24.01
C VAL A 65 0.57 -7.73 -25.52
N ASP A 66 1.59 -7.31 -26.27
CA ASP A 66 1.66 -7.38 -27.72
C ASP A 66 2.37 -8.66 -28.15
N LEU A 67 1.61 -9.66 -28.57
CA LEU A 67 2.11 -10.98 -28.95
C LEU A 67 2.89 -10.98 -30.26
N LYS A 68 2.86 -9.88 -31.02
CA LYS A 68 3.75 -9.71 -32.18
C LYS A 68 5.18 -9.39 -31.78
N ASN A 69 5.41 -8.96 -30.54
CA ASN A 69 6.75 -8.70 -30.07
C ASN A 69 7.47 -10.03 -29.78
N PRO A 70 8.58 -10.36 -30.46
CA PRO A 70 9.23 -11.66 -30.31
C PRO A 70 9.89 -11.87 -28.93
N TYR A 71 9.98 -10.80 -28.13
CA TYR A 71 10.63 -10.83 -26.83
C TYR A 71 9.68 -11.04 -25.66
N VAL A 72 8.37 -11.13 -25.89
CA VAL A 72 7.39 -11.44 -24.84
C VAL A 72 6.72 -12.77 -25.09
N VAL A 73 6.51 -13.53 -24.01
CA VAL A 73 5.77 -14.79 -24.06
C VAL A 73 4.82 -14.85 -22.89
N LEU A 74 3.61 -15.33 -23.14
CA LEU A 74 2.66 -15.73 -22.10
C LEU A 74 2.77 -17.23 -21.87
N GLY A 75 2.66 -17.65 -20.61
CA GLY A 75 2.65 -19.06 -20.22
C GLY A 75 1.74 -19.33 -19.03
N THR A 76 1.20 -20.54 -18.95
CA THR A 76 0.47 -21.00 -17.76
C THR A 76 1.44 -21.52 -16.71
N ILE A 77 1.33 -21.02 -15.48
CA ILE A 77 2.15 -21.47 -14.35
C ILE A 77 1.31 -22.38 -13.45
N PRO A 78 1.63 -23.67 -13.29
CA PRO A 78 1.06 -24.52 -12.24
C PRO A 78 1.63 -24.12 -10.88
N GLY A 79 0.83 -24.20 -9.82
CA GLY A 79 1.13 -23.66 -8.48
C GLY A 79 2.57 -23.88 -7.99
N ALA A 80 2.81 -24.92 -7.19
CA ALA A 80 4.16 -25.34 -6.83
C ALA A 80 4.69 -26.35 -7.86
N GLY A 81 4.53 -26.04 -9.16
CA GLY A 81 4.94 -26.92 -10.27
C GLY A 81 4.01 -28.11 -10.54
N LYS A 82 2.92 -28.27 -9.78
CA LYS A 82 1.93 -29.37 -9.90
C LYS A 82 0.51 -28.82 -9.80
N ILE A 83 -0.45 -29.54 -10.37
CA ILE A 83 -1.86 -29.12 -10.52
C ILE A 83 -2.58 -28.98 -9.17
N THR A 84 -2.29 -29.84 -8.20
CA THR A 84 -2.93 -29.86 -6.87
C THR A 84 -2.08 -29.25 -5.76
N LYS A 85 -0.85 -28.82 -6.07
CA LYS A 85 -0.01 -28.11 -5.11
C LYS A 85 -0.16 -26.62 -5.35
N ARG A 86 -1.10 -26.00 -4.66
CA ARG A 86 -1.38 -24.56 -4.77
C ARG A 86 -0.20 -23.72 -4.26
N LEU A 87 -0.02 -22.54 -4.83
CA LEU A 87 0.99 -21.55 -4.40
C LEU A 87 0.40 -20.14 -4.56
N ASN A 88 0.95 -19.14 -3.88
CA ASN A 88 0.58 -17.75 -4.16
C ASN A 88 1.24 -17.27 -5.48
N VAL A 89 0.62 -16.31 -6.17
CA VAL A 89 1.05 -15.82 -7.50
C VAL A 89 2.42 -15.15 -7.41
N SER A 90 2.71 -14.44 -6.32
CA SER A 90 4.04 -13.85 -6.07
C SER A 90 5.16 -14.89 -6.13
N ALA A 91 5.01 -16.00 -5.41
CA ALA A 91 5.99 -17.08 -5.40
C ALA A 91 5.98 -17.86 -6.72
N MET A 92 4.84 -18.01 -7.40
CA MET A 92 4.79 -18.57 -8.75
C MET A 92 5.64 -17.76 -9.73
N ALA A 93 5.49 -16.43 -9.73
CA ALA A 93 6.26 -15.54 -10.60
C ALA A 93 7.76 -15.61 -10.26
N GLN A 94 8.11 -15.56 -8.98
CA GLN A 94 9.49 -15.66 -8.53
C GLN A 94 10.14 -17.00 -8.92
N ASN A 95 9.45 -18.12 -8.71
CA ASN A 95 9.98 -19.46 -8.96
C ASN A 95 10.14 -19.78 -10.45
N THR A 96 9.38 -19.09 -11.31
CA THR A 96 9.42 -19.32 -12.77
C THR A 96 10.20 -18.24 -13.53
N GLY A 97 10.56 -17.13 -12.88
CA GLY A 97 11.19 -15.99 -13.53
C GLY A 97 10.22 -15.15 -14.37
N ALA A 98 8.91 -15.23 -14.12
CA ALA A 98 7.94 -14.37 -14.77
C ALA A 98 8.19 -12.90 -14.35
N VAL A 99 8.14 -11.98 -15.32
CA VAL A 99 8.31 -10.54 -15.08
C VAL A 99 7.01 -9.86 -14.66
N ALA A 100 5.89 -10.55 -14.84
CA ALA A 100 4.59 -10.22 -14.27
C ALA A 100 3.69 -11.45 -14.28
N ALA A 101 2.66 -11.50 -13.43
CA ALA A 101 1.69 -12.57 -13.44
C ALA A 101 0.34 -12.15 -12.82
N VAL A 102 -0.73 -12.84 -13.19
CA VAL A 102 -2.06 -12.77 -12.54
C VAL A 102 -2.55 -14.16 -12.17
N ASN A 103 -3.41 -14.28 -11.16
CA ASN A 103 -4.07 -15.57 -10.87
C ASN A 103 -4.90 -16.07 -12.06
N GLY A 104 -5.12 -17.38 -12.12
CA GLY A 104 -5.78 -18.03 -13.24
C GLY A 104 -7.20 -18.52 -12.95
N ASP A 105 -7.36 -19.82 -13.14
CA ASP A 105 -8.63 -20.53 -13.23
C ASP A 105 -9.35 -20.68 -11.88
N PHE A 106 -10.65 -20.95 -11.96
CA PHE A 106 -11.45 -21.41 -10.83
C PHE A 106 -11.04 -22.81 -10.39
N PHE A 107 -11.26 -23.10 -9.12
CA PHE A 107 -10.93 -24.39 -8.52
C PHE A 107 -11.81 -24.73 -7.33
N ASN A 108 -11.91 -26.02 -7.03
CA ASN A 108 -12.62 -26.47 -5.83
C ASN A 108 -11.70 -26.31 -4.61
N ILE A 109 -11.98 -25.30 -3.77
CA ILE A 109 -11.23 -25.02 -2.54
C ILE A 109 -11.32 -26.14 -1.49
N ASN A 110 -12.40 -26.94 -1.53
CA ASN A 110 -12.69 -28.02 -0.58
C ASN A 110 -12.25 -29.40 -1.11
N GLY A 111 -11.89 -29.49 -2.39
CA GLY A 111 -11.35 -30.71 -3.00
C GLY A 111 -9.82 -30.75 -2.99
N GLU A 112 -9.23 -31.52 -3.91
CA GLU A 112 -7.78 -31.60 -4.07
C GLU A 112 -7.13 -30.30 -4.61
N GLY A 113 -7.93 -29.28 -4.89
CA GLY A 113 -7.45 -27.96 -5.32
C GLY A 113 -6.98 -27.91 -6.76
N ALA A 114 -7.48 -28.78 -7.64
CA ALA A 114 -7.20 -28.75 -9.08
C ALA A 114 -8.10 -27.73 -9.83
N PRO A 115 -7.64 -27.17 -10.96
CA PRO A 115 -8.39 -26.22 -11.77
C PRO A 115 -9.61 -26.89 -12.45
N ILE A 116 -10.67 -26.11 -12.66
CA ILE A 116 -11.93 -26.56 -13.29
C ILE A 116 -11.79 -26.65 -14.80
N GLY A 117 -11.20 -25.66 -15.44
CA GLY A 117 -11.00 -25.61 -16.88
C GLY A 117 -9.76 -26.37 -17.36
N PRO A 118 -9.49 -26.31 -18.68
CA PRO A 118 -8.32 -26.93 -19.30
C PRO A 118 -7.03 -26.23 -18.90
N MET A 119 -5.93 -26.96 -18.99
CA MET A 119 -4.60 -26.41 -18.78
C MET A 119 -3.60 -27.03 -19.75
N VAL A 120 -2.88 -26.19 -20.49
CA VAL A 120 -1.71 -26.57 -21.29
C VAL A 120 -0.51 -25.75 -20.79
N VAL A 121 0.59 -26.44 -20.48
CA VAL A 121 1.86 -25.87 -20.00
C VAL A 121 2.95 -26.26 -21.00
N ASP A 122 3.64 -25.27 -21.59
CA ASP A 122 4.70 -25.49 -22.58
C ASP A 122 4.30 -26.44 -23.72
N GLY A 123 3.05 -26.30 -24.18
CA GLY A 123 2.46 -27.13 -25.23
C GLY A 123 2.08 -28.56 -24.83
N ARG A 124 2.23 -28.94 -23.56
CA ARG A 124 1.74 -30.21 -23.01
C ARG A 124 0.40 -30.01 -22.32
N THR A 125 -0.61 -30.79 -22.70
CA THR A 125 -1.88 -30.85 -21.95
C THR A 125 -1.61 -31.36 -20.55
N ALA A 126 -1.85 -30.51 -19.56
CA ALA A 126 -1.68 -30.80 -18.15
C ALA A 126 -3.01 -31.15 -17.49
N SER A 127 -4.13 -30.56 -17.91
CA SER A 127 -5.46 -30.89 -17.37
C SER A 127 -6.52 -30.75 -18.46
N SER A 128 -7.50 -31.66 -18.47
CA SER A 128 -8.68 -31.55 -19.35
C SER A 128 -9.60 -30.40 -18.88
N PRO A 129 -10.65 -29.99 -19.60
CA PRO A 129 -11.80 -29.28 -19.01
C PRO A 129 -12.64 -30.20 -18.13
N SER A 130 -13.32 -29.65 -17.12
CA SER A 130 -14.52 -30.27 -16.54
C SER A 130 -15.68 -30.18 -17.53
N LYS A 131 -16.54 -31.21 -17.57
CA LYS A 131 -17.70 -31.26 -18.46
C LYS A 131 -18.86 -30.41 -17.92
N ILE A 132 -18.67 -29.10 -17.96
CA ILE A 132 -19.61 -28.07 -17.53
C ILE A 132 -19.81 -27.11 -18.70
N ASP A 133 -21.04 -26.98 -19.19
CA ASP A 133 -21.37 -26.13 -20.34
C ASP A 133 -21.00 -24.67 -20.11
N GLY A 134 -20.74 -23.89 -21.16
CA GLY A 134 -20.56 -22.44 -21.06
C GLY A 134 -19.32 -21.99 -20.27
N LEU A 135 -18.33 -22.87 -20.08
CA LEU A 135 -16.99 -22.50 -19.66
C LEU A 135 -16.10 -22.17 -20.87
N TYR A 136 -15.25 -21.17 -20.69
CA TYR A 136 -14.31 -20.67 -21.70
C TYR A 136 -12.91 -20.67 -21.13
N ALA A 137 -11.92 -20.71 -22.01
CA ALA A 137 -10.52 -20.63 -21.66
C ALA A 137 -9.79 -19.68 -22.63
N LEU A 138 -8.69 -19.11 -22.15
CA LEU A 138 -7.71 -18.46 -23.01
C LEU A 138 -6.78 -19.54 -23.58
N GLY A 139 -6.61 -19.55 -24.90
CA GLY A 139 -5.58 -20.33 -25.58
C GLY A 139 -4.64 -19.42 -26.36
N ILE A 140 -3.35 -19.76 -26.36
CA ILE A 140 -2.36 -19.16 -27.25
C ILE A 140 -1.73 -20.30 -28.03
N ASN A 141 -1.71 -20.22 -29.35
CA ASN A 141 -1.07 -21.22 -30.19
C ASN A 141 0.42 -20.91 -30.41
N LYS A 142 1.14 -21.79 -31.10
CA LYS A 142 2.59 -21.61 -31.37
C LYS A 142 2.89 -20.49 -32.36
N ASP A 143 1.89 -20.02 -33.09
CA ASP A 143 1.99 -18.84 -33.97
C ASP A 143 1.84 -17.52 -33.21
N GLY A 144 1.62 -17.57 -31.88
CA GLY A 144 1.46 -16.38 -31.05
C GLY A 144 0.08 -15.74 -31.15
N LYS A 145 -0.94 -16.46 -31.65
CA LYS A 145 -2.32 -15.97 -31.70
C LYS A 145 -3.08 -16.37 -30.45
N ALA A 146 -3.69 -15.37 -29.80
CA ALA A 146 -4.57 -15.57 -28.68
C ALA A 146 -6.04 -15.73 -29.12
N VAL A 147 -6.73 -16.70 -28.51
CA VAL A 147 -8.16 -16.90 -28.66
C VAL A 147 -8.82 -17.14 -27.31
N ILE A 148 -10.09 -16.73 -27.20
CA ILE A 148 -10.96 -17.12 -26.10
C ILE A 148 -12.07 -17.97 -26.68
N GLN A 149 -12.22 -19.21 -26.22
CA GLN A 149 -13.22 -20.15 -26.71
C GLN A 149 -13.47 -21.28 -25.70
N SER A 150 -14.49 -22.10 -25.95
CA SER A 150 -14.72 -23.34 -25.21
C SER A 150 -13.80 -24.44 -25.70
N PHE A 151 -13.41 -25.33 -24.79
CA PHE A 151 -12.61 -26.51 -25.09
C PHE A 151 -13.31 -27.76 -24.58
N SER A 152 -13.15 -28.87 -25.30
CA SER A 152 -13.61 -30.19 -24.86
C SER A 152 -12.45 -31.19 -24.87
N PHE A 153 -12.65 -32.33 -24.21
CA PHE A 153 -11.68 -33.40 -24.12
C PHE A 153 -12.24 -34.65 -24.76
N TRP A 154 -11.41 -35.30 -25.56
CA TRP A 154 -11.68 -36.65 -26.03
C TRP A 154 -10.47 -37.51 -25.68
N GLY A 155 -10.75 -38.75 -25.26
CA GLY A 155 -9.72 -39.75 -25.13
C GLY A 155 -10.27 -41.16 -24.99
N ARG A 156 -9.36 -42.13 -25.09
CA ARG A 156 -9.65 -43.55 -24.88
C ARG A 156 -8.42 -44.29 -24.38
N VAL A 157 -8.67 -45.39 -23.69
CA VAL A 157 -7.66 -46.40 -23.33
C VAL A 157 -7.95 -47.67 -24.11
N VAL A 158 -6.91 -48.27 -24.69
CA VAL A 158 -6.98 -49.51 -25.47
C VAL A 158 -6.16 -50.59 -24.77
N SER A 159 -6.79 -51.73 -24.53
CA SER A 159 -6.16 -52.91 -23.92
C SER A 159 -5.26 -53.67 -24.90
N PRO A 160 -4.44 -54.63 -24.42
CA PRO A 160 -3.69 -55.52 -25.31
C PRO A 160 -4.56 -56.38 -26.22
N SER A 161 -5.79 -56.72 -25.81
CA SER A 161 -6.76 -57.47 -26.62
C SER A 161 -7.46 -56.60 -27.67
N GLY A 162 -7.33 -55.27 -27.58
CA GLY A 162 -7.97 -54.31 -28.48
C GLY A 162 -9.30 -53.76 -27.96
N ASP A 163 -9.73 -54.16 -26.77
CA ASP A 163 -10.91 -53.58 -26.11
C ASP A 163 -10.64 -52.13 -25.72
N GLU A 164 -11.64 -51.27 -25.88
CA GLU A 164 -11.51 -49.82 -25.67
C GLU A 164 -12.47 -49.32 -24.60
N PHE A 165 -12.02 -48.34 -23.81
CA PHE A 165 -12.87 -47.61 -22.86
C PHE A 165 -12.65 -46.09 -22.98
N PRO A 166 -13.72 -45.27 -22.97
CA PRO A 166 -13.58 -43.81 -23.04
C PRO A 166 -12.81 -43.23 -21.86
N LEU A 167 -11.89 -42.32 -22.13
CA LEU A 167 -11.18 -41.55 -21.12
C LEU A 167 -11.92 -40.22 -20.87
N SER A 168 -12.45 -40.05 -19.68
CA SER A 168 -13.33 -38.92 -19.32
C SER A 168 -12.58 -37.66 -18.90
N GLY A 169 -11.32 -37.78 -18.48
CA GLY A 169 -10.54 -36.62 -18.08
C GLY A 169 -9.07 -36.92 -17.77
N LEU A 170 -8.31 -35.83 -17.70
CA LEU A 170 -6.89 -35.80 -17.35
C LEU A 170 -6.69 -34.88 -16.15
N ASN A 171 -6.07 -35.39 -15.08
CA ASN A 171 -5.69 -34.64 -13.88
C ASN A 171 -6.83 -33.77 -13.33
N LYS A 172 -7.97 -34.39 -12.99
CA LYS A 172 -9.15 -33.71 -12.49
C LYS A 172 -9.48 -34.06 -11.06
N THR A 173 -9.87 -33.05 -10.28
CA THR A 173 -10.63 -33.28 -9.04
C THR A 173 -12.05 -33.72 -9.41
N ALA A 174 -12.79 -34.26 -8.44
CA ALA A 174 -14.18 -34.58 -8.64
C ALA A 174 -15.03 -33.30 -8.74
N TYR A 175 -15.97 -33.33 -9.69
CA TYR A 175 -16.99 -32.31 -9.93
C TYR A 175 -18.34 -32.96 -10.28
N TRP A 176 -19.37 -32.14 -10.35
CA TRP A 176 -20.72 -32.53 -10.76
C TRP A 176 -20.96 -32.15 -12.21
N GLU A 177 -21.49 -33.09 -12.99
CA GLU A 177 -21.97 -32.80 -14.33
C GLU A 177 -23.35 -32.13 -14.27
N GLN A 178 -23.76 -31.55 -15.40
CA GLN A 178 -25.00 -30.78 -15.49
C GLN A 178 -26.27 -31.61 -15.25
N ASP A 179 -26.21 -32.91 -15.49
CA ASP A 179 -27.27 -33.88 -15.19
C ASP A 179 -27.30 -34.29 -13.72
N GLY A 180 -26.42 -33.73 -12.88
CA GLY A 180 -26.27 -34.07 -11.47
C GLY A 180 -25.47 -35.36 -11.24
N SER A 181 -24.91 -35.98 -12.28
CA SER A 181 -24.06 -37.16 -12.12
C SER A 181 -22.66 -36.78 -11.60
N HIS A 182 -22.06 -37.70 -10.86
CA HIS A 182 -20.67 -37.58 -10.43
C HIS A 182 -19.74 -37.75 -11.64
N SER A 183 -18.82 -36.80 -11.82
CA SER A 183 -17.80 -36.84 -12.88
C SER A 183 -16.96 -38.12 -12.87
N HIS A 184 -16.84 -38.78 -11.72
CA HIS A 184 -15.98 -39.95 -11.52
C HIS A 184 -16.73 -41.29 -11.42
N TYR A 185 -18.06 -41.28 -11.51
CA TYR A 185 -18.89 -42.49 -11.46
C TYR A 185 -18.96 -43.17 -12.83
N ASP A 186 -18.73 -44.50 -12.86
CA ASP A 186 -18.66 -45.34 -14.08
C ASP A 186 -17.61 -44.89 -15.12
N LYS A 187 -16.63 -44.07 -14.72
CA LYS A 187 -15.74 -43.34 -15.63
C LYS A 187 -14.27 -43.61 -15.36
N LEU A 188 -13.48 -43.52 -16.43
CA LEU A 188 -12.03 -43.69 -16.42
C LEU A 188 -11.33 -42.32 -16.52
N HIS A 189 -10.37 -42.08 -15.63
CA HIS A 189 -9.56 -40.85 -15.61
C HIS A 189 -8.07 -41.18 -15.63
N LEU A 190 -7.30 -40.29 -16.23
CA LEU A 190 -5.84 -40.37 -16.31
C LEU A 190 -5.22 -39.36 -15.34
N TYR A 191 -4.25 -39.81 -14.55
CA TYR A 191 -3.46 -38.95 -13.68
C TYR A 191 -1.98 -39.13 -14.02
N ASP A 192 -1.33 -38.06 -14.45
CA ASP A 192 0.09 -38.11 -14.85
C ASP A 192 0.98 -37.35 -13.86
N ASP A 193 2.26 -37.21 -14.20
CA ASP A 193 3.26 -36.56 -13.36
C ASP A 193 2.97 -35.07 -13.04
N MET A 194 1.95 -34.43 -13.60
CA MET A 194 1.49 -33.11 -13.18
C MET A 194 0.58 -33.16 -11.94
N TRP A 195 0.03 -34.32 -11.60
CA TRP A 195 -0.76 -34.51 -10.37
C TRP A 195 0.14 -34.63 -9.14
N GLY A 196 -0.15 -33.85 -8.10
CA GLY A 196 0.67 -33.78 -6.88
C GLY A 196 0.05 -34.40 -5.63
N GLY A 197 -1.19 -34.90 -5.69
CA GLY A 197 -1.91 -35.41 -4.50
C GLY A 197 -2.00 -36.94 -4.47
N ALA A 198 -2.16 -37.51 -3.27
CA ALA A 198 -2.47 -38.93 -3.12
C ALA A 198 -3.92 -39.29 -3.50
N ALA A 199 -4.88 -38.42 -3.22
CA ALA A 199 -6.26 -38.59 -3.71
C ALA A 199 -6.36 -38.16 -5.17
N ARG A 200 -7.23 -38.83 -5.94
CA ARG A 200 -7.41 -38.69 -7.39
C ARG A 200 -8.90 -38.73 -7.74
N GLY A 201 -9.56 -37.59 -7.55
CA GLY A 201 -10.99 -37.44 -7.80
C GLY A 201 -11.83 -38.07 -6.70
N ASN A 202 -11.50 -37.76 -5.44
CA ASN A 202 -12.25 -38.23 -4.29
C ASN A 202 -13.45 -37.32 -4.01
N ASP A 203 -14.65 -37.84 -4.24
CA ASP A 203 -15.91 -37.18 -3.88
C ASP A 203 -16.63 -37.84 -2.70
N GLY A 204 -16.12 -38.96 -2.17
CA GLY A 204 -16.79 -39.77 -1.16
C GLY A 204 -17.94 -40.64 -1.69
N TYR A 205 -18.24 -40.59 -2.99
CA TYR A 205 -19.28 -41.41 -3.63
C TYR A 205 -18.71 -42.53 -4.50
N THR A 206 -17.42 -42.45 -4.81
CA THR A 206 -16.74 -43.39 -5.70
C THR A 206 -15.58 -44.08 -5.00
N THR A 207 -15.54 -45.42 -5.11
CA THR A 207 -14.39 -46.24 -4.70
C THR A 207 -13.52 -46.55 -5.92
N PRO A 208 -12.26 -46.09 -5.99
CA PRO A 208 -11.44 -46.24 -7.18
C PRO A 208 -10.87 -47.66 -7.32
N THR A 209 -10.64 -48.08 -8.55
CA THR A 209 -9.60 -49.07 -8.91
C THR A 209 -8.53 -48.35 -9.70
N GLU A 210 -7.27 -48.53 -9.33
CA GLU A 210 -6.15 -47.80 -9.92
C GLU A 210 -5.11 -48.73 -10.54
N VAL A 211 -4.67 -48.38 -11.74
CA VAL A 211 -3.62 -49.09 -12.47
C VAL A 211 -2.46 -48.13 -12.68
N LEU A 212 -1.33 -48.40 -12.02
CA LEU A 212 -0.08 -47.67 -12.23
C LEU A 212 0.61 -48.21 -13.48
N VAL A 213 0.92 -47.30 -14.40
CA VAL A 213 1.66 -47.59 -15.62
C VAL A 213 2.95 -46.81 -15.59
N LYS A 214 4.08 -47.50 -15.82
CA LYS A 214 5.40 -46.88 -15.92
C LYS A 214 6.07 -47.34 -17.20
N ASN A 215 6.62 -46.40 -17.97
CA ASN A 215 7.24 -46.69 -19.26
C ASN A 215 6.32 -47.50 -20.20
N GLY A 216 5.02 -47.20 -20.19
CA GLY A 216 4.01 -47.84 -21.04
C GLY A 216 3.58 -49.24 -20.61
N ARG A 217 4.01 -49.73 -19.44
CA ARG A 217 3.60 -51.04 -18.90
C ARG A 217 2.96 -50.93 -17.53
N VAL A 218 1.94 -51.76 -17.29
CA VAL A 218 1.31 -51.90 -15.99
C VAL A 218 2.34 -52.45 -15.00
N VAL A 219 2.50 -51.77 -13.87
CA VAL A 219 3.42 -52.18 -12.80
C VAL A 219 2.70 -52.51 -11.50
N GLU A 220 1.52 -51.94 -11.27
CA GLU A 220 0.74 -52.15 -10.05
C GLU A 220 -0.75 -51.97 -10.34
N ILE A 221 -1.59 -52.75 -9.67
CA ILE A 221 -3.05 -52.65 -9.73
C ILE A 221 -3.57 -52.65 -8.29
N SER A 222 -4.37 -51.64 -7.95
CA SER A 222 -5.01 -51.48 -6.64
C SER A 222 -6.52 -51.57 -6.84
N GLU A 223 -7.11 -52.70 -6.44
CA GLU A 223 -8.56 -52.91 -6.52
C GLU A 223 -9.25 -52.24 -5.33
N GLY A 224 -10.31 -51.47 -5.60
CA GLY A 224 -11.15 -50.85 -4.59
C GLY A 224 -10.44 -49.86 -3.66
N SER A 225 -9.27 -49.34 -4.04
CA SER A 225 -8.44 -48.48 -3.20
C SER A 225 -7.52 -47.59 -4.04
N TYR A 226 -7.13 -46.44 -3.46
CA TYR A 226 -6.09 -45.59 -4.02
C TYR A 226 -4.71 -46.24 -3.80
N LEU A 227 -3.84 -46.14 -4.79
CA LEU A 227 -2.41 -46.38 -4.63
C LEU A 227 -1.83 -45.40 -3.59
N PRO A 228 -0.93 -45.86 -2.69
CA PRO A 228 -0.46 -45.09 -1.54
C PRO A 228 0.61 -44.03 -1.88
N TYR A 229 0.71 -43.63 -3.15
CA TYR A 229 1.70 -42.66 -3.62
C TYR A 229 1.17 -41.23 -3.56
N GLU A 230 1.97 -40.34 -3.00
CA GLU A 230 1.80 -38.89 -3.12
C GLU A 230 2.19 -38.43 -4.53
N GLY A 231 1.19 -38.04 -5.32
CA GLY A 231 1.38 -37.64 -6.71
C GLY A 231 1.85 -38.77 -7.62
N VAL A 232 2.30 -38.40 -8.82
CA VAL A 232 2.75 -39.36 -9.84
C VAL A 232 4.17 -39.04 -10.28
N SER A 233 5.03 -40.07 -10.33
CA SER A 233 6.43 -39.91 -10.73
C SER A 233 6.58 -39.66 -12.24
N LYS A 234 7.62 -38.93 -12.63
CA LYS A 234 7.94 -38.67 -14.04
C LYS A 234 8.08 -39.98 -14.83
N GLY A 235 7.44 -40.04 -16.01
CA GLY A 235 7.41 -41.24 -16.86
C GLY A 235 6.41 -42.32 -16.42
N ALA A 236 5.59 -42.02 -15.41
CA ALA A 236 4.46 -42.86 -15.00
C ALA A 236 3.13 -42.10 -15.11
N TYR A 237 2.04 -42.87 -15.12
CA TYR A 237 0.68 -42.38 -15.00
C TYR A 237 -0.20 -43.42 -14.31
N ILE A 238 -1.32 -42.98 -13.74
CA ILE A 238 -2.32 -43.81 -13.10
C ILE A 238 -3.61 -43.71 -13.91
N LEU A 239 -4.16 -44.86 -14.27
CA LEU A 239 -5.53 -44.98 -14.73
C LEU A 239 -6.42 -45.27 -13.52
N ARG A 240 -7.38 -44.38 -13.26
CA ARG A 240 -8.33 -44.49 -12.15
C ARG A 240 -9.72 -44.73 -12.70
N GLY A 241 -10.27 -45.90 -12.43
CA GLY A 241 -11.62 -46.30 -12.82
C GLY A 241 -12.56 -46.47 -11.63
N HIS A 242 -13.86 -46.33 -11.87
CA HIS A 242 -14.93 -46.70 -10.94
C HIS A 242 -16.00 -47.47 -11.70
N GLY A 243 -16.69 -48.41 -11.04
CA GLY A 243 -17.79 -49.19 -11.62
C GLY A 243 -17.39 -49.81 -12.95
N LYS A 244 -18.10 -49.48 -14.04
CA LYS A 244 -17.78 -50.02 -15.39
C LYS A 244 -16.34 -49.81 -15.83
N ALA A 245 -15.73 -48.69 -15.44
CA ALA A 245 -14.33 -48.43 -15.76
C ALA A 245 -13.36 -49.28 -14.92
N ALA A 246 -13.72 -49.57 -13.66
CA ALA A 246 -12.95 -50.49 -12.83
C ALA A 246 -13.03 -51.92 -13.38
N ASP A 247 -14.22 -52.37 -13.77
CA ASP A 247 -14.44 -53.67 -14.43
C ASP A 247 -13.59 -53.79 -15.70
N PHE A 248 -13.59 -52.75 -16.54
CA PHE A 248 -12.72 -52.69 -17.72
C PHE A 248 -11.24 -52.85 -17.36
N LEU A 249 -10.74 -52.12 -16.35
CA LEU A 249 -9.33 -52.20 -15.94
C LEU A 249 -8.95 -53.60 -15.47
N LEU A 250 -9.77 -54.22 -14.61
CA LEU A 250 -9.49 -55.54 -14.01
C LEU A 250 -9.60 -56.68 -15.01
N GLN A 251 -10.53 -56.59 -15.97
CA GLN A 251 -10.74 -57.64 -16.98
C GLN A 251 -9.68 -57.60 -18.10
N ASN A 252 -9.11 -56.42 -18.38
CA ASN A 252 -8.32 -56.20 -19.58
C ASN A 252 -6.82 -55.94 -19.34
N PHE A 253 -6.39 -55.76 -18.09
CA PHE A 253 -4.99 -55.49 -17.77
C PHE A 253 -4.48 -56.34 -16.61
N LYS A 254 -3.27 -56.87 -16.78
CA LYS A 254 -2.44 -57.45 -15.71
C LYS A 254 -1.06 -56.79 -15.68
N ILE A 255 -0.33 -57.02 -14.59
CA ILE A 255 1.05 -56.55 -14.45
C ILE A 255 1.90 -57.02 -15.64
N GLY A 256 2.64 -56.08 -16.23
CA GLY A 256 3.49 -56.27 -17.41
C GLY A 256 2.85 -55.91 -18.76
N ASP A 257 1.52 -55.82 -18.81
CA ASP A 257 0.78 -55.50 -20.03
C ASP A 257 1.09 -54.10 -20.53
N ARG A 258 1.05 -53.92 -21.86
CA ARG A 258 1.18 -52.60 -22.48
C ARG A 258 -0.16 -51.87 -22.42
N VAL A 259 -0.10 -50.58 -22.16
CA VAL A 259 -1.28 -49.71 -22.16
C VAL A 259 -1.13 -48.68 -23.27
N LYS A 260 -2.12 -48.62 -24.17
CA LYS A 260 -2.18 -47.59 -25.22
C LYS A 260 -3.26 -46.58 -24.84
N ILE A 261 -2.90 -45.29 -24.90
CA ILE A 261 -3.81 -44.18 -24.61
C ILE A 261 -3.73 -43.19 -25.76
N GLU A 262 -4.89 -42.70 -26.18
CA GLU A 262 -5.02 -41.60 -27.14
C GLU A 262 -5.93 -40.55 -26.53
N TYR A 263 -5.51 -39.29 -26.51
CA TYR A 263 -6.34 -38.17 -26.08
C TYR A 263 -5.91 -36.87 -26.74
N PHE A 264 -6.82 -35.91 -26.83
CA PHE A 264 -6.57 -34.55 -27.29
C PHE A 264 -7.63 -33.59 -26.76
N LEU A 265 -7.32 -32.29 -26.82
CA LEU A 265 -8.29 -31.22 -26.64
C LEU A 265 -8.88 -30.83 -28.00
N GLU A 266 -10.16 -30.48 -28.01
CA GLU A 266 -10.80 -29.80 -29.13
C GLU A 266 -11.11 -28.34 -28.76
N PRO A 267 -10.95 -27.39 -29.70
CA PRO A 267 -10.46 -27.60 -31.07
C PRO A 267 -8.96 -27.95 -31.10
N ARG A 268 -8.58 -28.85 -32.02
CA ARG A 268 -7.18 -29.19 -32.26
C ARG A 268 -6.40 -28.02 -32.83
N ASP A 269 -5.35 -27.63 -32.14
CA ASP A 269 -4.34 -26.67 -32.60
C ASP A 269 -3.00 -26.98 -31.91
N SER A 270 -1.95 -26.32 -32.38
CA SER A 270 -0.63 -26.25 -31.80
C SER A 270 -0.58 -25.33 -30.58
N TRP A 271 -1.38 -25.62 -29.56
CA TRP A 271 -1.42 -24.82 -28.33
C TRP A 271 -0.04 -24.72 -27.65
N SER A 272 0.41 -23.52 -27.33
CA SER A 272 1.59 -23.26 -26.49
C SER A 272 1.18 -23.12 -25.02
N MET A 273 0.05 -22.47 -24.77
CA MET A 273 -0.61 -22.45 -23.46
C MET A 273 -2.13 -22.45 -23.60
N ILE A 274 -2.80 -22.98 -22.59
CA ILE A 274 -4.23 -22.88 -22.35
C ILE A 274 -4.40 -22.70 -20.85
N ILE A 275 -5.30 -21.81 -20.46
CA ILE A 275 -5.73 -21.67 -19.07
C ILE A 275 -7.25 -21.47 -19.01
N GLY A 276 -7.89 -22.29 -18.20
CA GLY A 276 -9.32 -22.18 -17.91
C GLY A 276 -9.70 -20.85 -17.29
N GLY A 277 -10.94 -20.46 -17.53
CA GLY A 277 -11.63 -19.46 -16.76
C GLY A 277 -13.10 -19.85 -16.66
N HIS A 278 -13.97 -18.85 -16.58
CA HIS A 278 -15.41 -19.09 -16.44
C HIS A 278 -16.19 -18.64 -17.67
N ALA A 279 -17.20 -17.78 -17.49
CA ALA A 279 -18.04 -17.31 -18.58
C ALA A 279 -17.47 -16.04 -19.23
N LEU A 280 -17.91 -15.79 -20.45
CA LEU A 280 -17.60 -14.58 -21.20
C LEU A 280 -18.17 -13.34 -20.50
N LEU A 281 -17.41 -12.26 -20.60
CA LEU A 281 -17.77 -10.89 -20.25
C LEU A 281 -18.07 -10.09 -21.52
N VAL A 282 -17.31 -10.34 -22.58
CA VAL A 282 -17.38 -9.61 -23.85
C VAL A 282 -17.38 -10.61 -24.98
N ASP A 283 -18.25 -10.37 -25.96
CA ASP A 283 -18.28 -11.12 -27.22
C ASP A 283 -18.50 -10.15 -28.37
N GLU A 284 -17.76 -10.35 -29.47
CA GLU A 284 -17.76 -9.46 -30.64
C GLU A 284 -17.60 -7.96 -30.32
N GLY A 285 -16.73 -7.65 -29.34
CA GLY A 285 -16.44 -6.28 -28.90
C GLY A 285 -17.56 -5.61 -28.12
N LYS A 286 -18.56 -6.38 -27.66
CA LYS A 286 -19.70 -5.89 -26.90
C LYS A 286 -19.80 -6.58 -25.55
N ALA A 287 -20.15 -5.81 -24.53
CA ALA A 287 -20.52 -6.33 -23.23
C ALA A 287 -21.74 -7.26 -23.37
N ILE A 288 -21.68 -8.43 -22.75
CA ILE A 288 -22.80 -9.38 -22.74
C ILE A 288 -23.22 -9.71 -21.31
N PRO A 289 -24.49 -10.08 -21.07
CA PRO A 289 -24.91 -10.59 -19.78
C PRO A 289 -24.11 -11.83 -19.38
N TYR A 290 -23.69 -11.90 -18.11
CA TYR A 290 -22.94 -13.03 -17.62
C TYR A 290 -23.81 -14.30 -17.59
N ALA A 291 -23.47 -15.29 -18.40
CA ALA A 291 -24.34 -16.43 -18.70
C ALA A 291 -24.38 -17.52 -17.61
N LYS A 292 -23.69 -17.34 -16.49
CA LYS A 292 -23.60 -18.32 -15.40
C LYS A 292 -24.16 -17.77 -14.10
N SER A 293 -24.71 -18.66 -13.27
CA SER A 293 -25.23 -18.31 -11.95
C SER A 293 -24.20 -17.48 -11.19
N SER A 294 -24.60 -16.26 -10.84
CA SER A 294 -23.74 -15.27 -10.23
C SER A 294 -23.71 -15.35 -8.72
N SER A 295 -24.55 -16.18 -8.06
CA SER A 295 -24.79 -16.09 -6.60
C SER A 295 -23.53 -16.13 -5.72
N SER A 296 -22.47 -16.85 -6.13
CA SER A 296 -21.16 -16.88 -5.45
C SER A 296 -20.17 -15.81 -5.92
N LEU A 297 -20.49 -15.11 -7.00
CA LEU A 297 -19.71 -14.08 -7.70
C LEU A 297 -20.36 -12.69 -7.62
N GLU A 298 -21.45 -12.48 -6.88
CA GLU A 298 -22.19 -11.21 -6.83
C GLU A 298 -21.48 -10.13 -6.01
N GLY A 299 -21.90 -8.89 -6.28
CA GLY A 299 -21.48 -7.69 -5.58
C GLY A 299 -20.15 -7.12 -6.07
N LEU A 300 -19.74 -6.06 -5.39
CA LEU A 300 -18.48 -5.37 -5.64
C LEU A 300 -17.35 -6.18 -5.00
N ARG A 301 -16.47 -6.75 -5.82
CA ARG A 301 -15.36 -7.64 -5.40
C ARG A 301 -14.07 -7.23 -6.09
N ALA A 302 -12.93 -7.70 -5.58
CA ALA A 302 -11.75 -7.79 -6.41
C ALA A 302 -12.01 -8.79 -7.56
N ARG A 303 -11.48 -8.51 -8.76
CA ARG A 303 -11.74 -9.30 -9.98
C ARG A 303 -10.47 -9.53 -10.77
N THR A 304 -10.38 -10.68 -11.41
CA THR A 304 -9.40 -10.94 -12.46
C THR A 304 -10.13 -11.28 -13.75
N ALA A 305 -9.69 -10.73 -14.87
CA ALA A 305 -10.26 -11.01 -16.18
C ALA A 305 -9.16 -11.05 -17.24
N VAL A 306 -9.47 -11.69 -18.38
CA VAL A 306 -8.59 -11.68 -19.54
C VAL A 306 -9.37 -11.38 -20.81
N GLY A 307 -8.80 -10.50 -21.63
CA GLY A 307 -9.36 -10.10 -22.93
C GLY A 307 -8.37 -10.33 -24.06
N VAL A 308 -8.89 -10.55 -25.27
CA VAL A 308 -8.11 -10.68 -26.50
C VAL A 308 -8.61 -9.70 -27.56
N SER A 309 -7.70 -9.12 -28.34
CA SER A 309 -8.06 -8.28 -29.49
C SER A 309 -8.67 -9.11 -30.63
N ARG A 310 -9.35 -8.44 -31.57
CA ARG A 310 -10.04 -9.09 -32.70
C ARG A 310 -9.11 -9.91 -33.60
N ASP A 311 -7.88 -9.45 -33.78
CA ASP A 311 -6.82 -10.09 -34.57
C ASP A 311 -6.01 -11.14 -33.78
N GLY A 312 -6.28 -11.29 -32.48
CA GLY A 312 -5.56 -12.20 -31.58
C GLY A 312 -4.13 -11.78 -31.26
N ASP A 313 -3.72 -10.56 -31.61
CA ASP A 313 -2.35 -10.07 -31.41
C ASP A 313 -2.12 -9.44 -30.02
N ARG A 314 -3.18 -9.06 -29.31
CA ARG A 314 -3.08 -8.44 -27.99
C ARG A 314 -3.86 -9.20 -26.94
N VAL A 315 -3.28 -9.29 -25.76
CA VAL A 315 -3.90 -9.83 -24.55
C VAL A 315 -3.93 -8.76 -23.48
N TYR A 316 -5.07 -8.64 -22.79
CA TYR A 316 -5.28 -7.73 -21.67
C TYR A 316 -5.54 -8.55 -20.41
N LEU A 317 -4.58 -8.61 -19.49
CA LEU A 317 -4.78 -9.21 -18.17
C LEU A 317 -5.19 -8.11 -17.19
N VAL A 318 -6.38 -8.21 -16.64
CA VAL A 318 -6.99 -7.16 -15.81
C VAL A 318 -7.13 -7.65 -14.37
N GLY A 319 -6.67 -6.83 -13.42
CA GLY A 319 -6.86 -7.01 -11.99
C GLY A 319 -7.56 -5.79 -11.39
N VAL A 320 -8.68 -6.00 -10.73
CA VAL A 320 -9.47 -4.96 -10.05
C VAL A 320 -9.24 -5.06 -8.56
N GLU A 321 -8.79 -3.97 -7.95
CA GLU A 321 -8.53 -3.90 -6.52
C GLU A 321 -9.83 -3.80 -5.71
N LYS A 322 -9.86 -4.42 -4.53
CA LYS A 322 -10.82 -4.08 -3.47
C LYS A 322 -10.09 -3.81 -2.17
N SER A 323 -10.11 -2.56 -1.73
CA SER A 323 -9.41 -2.04 -0.56
C SER A 323 -10.12 -0.81 0.00
N ASN A 324 -9.52 -0.12 0.97
CA ASN A 324 -10.04 1.16 1.47
C ASN A 324 -10.06 2.28 0.40
N GLN A 325 -9.32 2.11 -0.70
CA GLN A 325 -9.24 3.08 -1.79
C GLN A 325 -9.93 2.63 -3.09
N SER A 326 -10.48 1.41 -3.11
CA SER A 326 -11.16 0.86 -4.29
C SER A 326 -12.31 -0.05 -3.86
N ILE A 327 -13.53 0.23 -4.32
CA ILE A 327 -14.71 -0.56 -3.92
C ILE A 327 -14.78 -1.95 -4.58
N GLY A 328 -13.98 -2.19 -5.63
CA GLY A 328 -14.09 -3.34 -6.51
C GLY A 328 -15.16 -3.17 -7.61
N LEU A 329 -15.34 -4.17 -8.45
CA LEU A 329 -16.36 -4.16 -9.51
C LEU A 329 -17.33 -5.35 -9.39
N ASP A 330 -18.55 -5.14 -9.87
CA ASP A 330 -19.42 -6.24 -10.28
C ASP A 330 -19.11 -6.68 -11.71
N LEU A 331 -19.76 -7.75 -12.17
CA LEU A 331 -19.49 -8.35 -13.47
C LEU A 331 -19.94 -7.47 -14.65
N GLY A 332 -20.96 -6.62 -14.47
CA GLY A 332 -21.45 -5.74 -15.52
C GLY A 332 -20.51 -4.57 -15.77
N ASP A 333 -20.05 -3.94 -14.69
CA ASP A 333 -19.06 -2.86 -14.78
C ASP A 333 -17.69 -3.40 -15.25
N LEU A 334 -17.30 -4.61 -14.80
CA LEU A 334 -16.11 -5.30 -15.33
C LEU A 334 -16.21 -5.57 -16.83
N SER A 335 -17.36 -6.07 -17.30
CA SER A 335 -17.62 -6.29 -18.73
C SER A 335 -17.49 -4.98 -19.52
N SER A 336 -18.05 -3.89 -19.02
CA SER A 336 -17.93 -2.56 -19.62
C SER A 336 -16.47 -2.09 -19.68
N PHE A 337 -15.69 -2.34 -18.62
CA PHE A 337 -14.25 -2.04 -18.62
C PHE A 337 -13.47 -2.90 -19.62
N MET A 338 -13.80 -4.19 -19.77
CA MET A 338 -13.17 -5.05 -20.78
C MET A 338 -13.48 -4.61 -22.22
N VAL A 339 -14.66 -4.02 -22.48
CA VAL A 339 -14.93 -3.35 -23.77
C VAL A 339 -14.04 -2.12 -23.92
N TYR A 340 -13.91 -1.31 -22.86
CA TYR A 340 -13.07 -0.11 -22.86
C TYR A 340 -11.59 -0.42 -23.15
N THR A 341 -11.05 -1.56 -22.71
CA THR A 341 -9.68 -1.99 -23.07
C THR A 341 -9.50 -2.35 -24.54
N GLY A 342 -10.59 -2.45 -25.32
CA GLY A 342 -10.57 -2.87 -26.72
C GLY A 342 -10.68 -4.39 -26.91
N SER A 343 -11.13 -5.12 -25.89
CA SER A 343 -11.28 -6.58 -25.99
C SER A 343 -12.37 -6.94 -26.99
N TRP A 344 -12.06 -7.83 -27.93
CA TRP A 344 -13.04 -8.43 -28.85
C TRP A 344 -13.78 -9.58 -28.19
N ARG A 345 -13.06 -10.43 -27.45
CA ARG A 345 -13.63 -11.37 -26.49
C ARG A 345 -12.93 -11.20 -25.16
N ALA A 346 -13.66 -11.39 -24.07
CA ALA A 346 -13.10 -11.41 -22.72
C ALA A 346 -13.83 -12.43 -21.86
N LEU A 347 -13.13 -13.03 -20.91
CA LEU A 347 -13.71 -13.95 -19.93
C LEU A 347 -13.31 -13.54 -18.51
N ASN A 348 -14.15 -13.93 -17.55
CA ASN A 348 -13.87 -13.77 -16.13
C ASN A 348 -12.98 -14.91 -15.61
N LEU A 349 -11.91 -14.56 -14.90
CA LEU A 349 -11.04 -15.49 -14.18
C LEU A 349 -11.44 -15.55 -12.69
N ASP A 350 -10.75 -16.37 -11.90
CA ASP A 350 -11.05 -16.45 -10.46
C ASP A 350 -10.83 -15.10 -9.76
N GLY A 351 -11.70 -14.75 -8.82
CA GLY A 351 -11.79 -13.42 -8.25
C GLY A 351 -11.76 -13.39 -6.72
N GLY A 352 -12.24 -12.28 -6.14
CA GLY A 352 -12.23 -12.08 -4.69
C GLY A 352 -10.82 -12.19 -4.12
N GLY A 353 -10.66 -12.94 -3.02
CA GLY A 353 -9.35 -13.16 -2.38
C GLY A 353 -8.31 -13.89 -3.23
N SER A 354 -8.67 -14.45 -4.39
CA SER A 354 -7.70 -15.00 -5.36
C SER A 354 -7.07 -13.92 -6.24
N THR A 355 -7.76 -12.78 -6.41
CA THR A 355 -7.34 -11.68 -7.29
C THR A 355 -5.97 -11.17 -6.87
N THR A 356 -4.97 -11.44 -7.71
CA THR A 356 -3.61 -10.96 -7.50
C THR A 356 -2.96 -10.62 -8.83
N MET A 357 -2.23 -9.51 -8.84
CA MET A 357 -1.33 -9.14 -9.93
C MET A 357 0.04 -8.81 -9.34
N VAL A 358 1.09 -9.40 -9.92
CA VAL A 358 2.47 -9.03 -9.65
C VAL A 358 3.13 -8.50 -10.90
N VAL A 359 3.98 -7.50 -10.75
CA VAL A 359 4.68 -6.82 -11.83
C VAL A 359 6.11 -6.55 -11.41
N ARG A 360 7.06 -6.63 -12.33
CA ARG A 360 8.43 -6.13 -12.14
C ARG A 360 8.44 -4.66 -12.56
N PRO A 361 8.54 -3.70 -11.61
CA PRO A 361 8.61 -2.29 -11.95
C PRO A 361 9.85 -2.01 -12.79
N LEU A 362 9.82 -0.95 -13.59
CA LEU A 362 10.94 -0.62 -14.48
C LEU A 362 12.24 -0.43 -13.70
N GLY A 363 13.28 -1.13 -14.14
CA GLY A 363 14.60 -1.09 -13.52
C GLY A 363 14.74 -1.89 -12.22
N GLU A 364 13.69 -2.58 -11.76
CA GLU A 364 13.77 -3.52 -10.63
C GLU A 364 14.11 -4.93 -11.11
N PHE A 365 14.83 -5.67 -10.28
CA PHE A 365 15.19 -7.08 -10.54
C PHE A 365 14.12 -8.07 -10.11
N SER A 366 13.17 -7.65 -9.26
CA SER A 366 12.16 -8.52 -8.65
C SER A 366 10.76 -7.99 -8.89
N THR A 367 9.81 -8.91 -8.96
CA THR A 367 8.38 -8.58 -9.00
C THR A 367 7.88 -8.14 -7.63
N VAL A 368 6.93 -7.21 -7.63
CA VAL A 368 6.15 -6.79 -6.46
C VAL A 368 4.67 -6.91 -6.77
N ARG A 369 3.82 -6.96 -5.74
CA ARG A 369 2.36 -6.89 -5.95
C ARG A 369 1.98 -5.50 -6.48
N ALA A 370 1.11 -5.47 -7.48
CA ALA A 370 0.61 -4.22 -8.06
C ALA A 370 -0.40 -3.51 -7.13
N PHE A 371 -1.11 -4.28 -6.31
CA PHE A 371 -2.11 -3.82 -5.33
C PHE A 371 -2.28 -4.84 -4.21
N ASP A 372 -2.95 -4.45 -3.13
CA ASP A 372 -3.20 -5.33 -1.99
C ASP A 372 -4.39 -6.30 -2.24
N PRO A 373 -4.29 -7.57 -1.81
CA PRO A 373 -5.40 -8.52 -1.93
C PRO A 373 -6.60 -8.13 -1.07
N GLU A 374 -7.82 -8.48 -1.51
CA GLU A 374 -9.08 -8.19 -0.80
C GLU A 374 -9.09 -8.69 0.66
N GLN A 375 -8.40 -9.80 0.95
CA GLN A 375 -8.35 -10.41 2.28
C GLN A 375 -7.05 -10.07 3.05
N GLY A 376 -6.29 -9.07 2.61
CA GLY A 376 -5.01 -8.64 3.19
C GLY A 376 -3.83 -9.59 2.95
N THR A 377 -4.10 -10.86 2.68
CA THR A 377 -3.10 -11.89 2.35
C THR A 377 -3.40 -12.54 1.01
N GLU A 378 -2.35 -13.00 0.35
CA GLU A 378 -2.43 -13.63 -0.96
C GLU A 378 -2.90 -15.08 -0.83
N ARG A 379 -3.94 -15.46 -1.56
CA ARG A 379 -4.47 -16.82 -1.53
C ARG A 379 -3.57 -17.78 -2.31
N TYR A 380 -3.49 -19.01 -1.83
CA TYR A 380 -2.92 -20.14 -2.57
C TYR A 380 -3.89 -20.58 -3.69
N VAL A 381 -3.47 -20.43 -4.94
CA VAL A 381 -4.24 -20.76 -6.15
C VAL A 381 -3.54 -21.88 -6.94
N PRO A 382 -4.25 -22.64 -7.78
CA PRO A 382 -3.66 -23.78 -8.48
C PRO A 382 -2.82 -23.39 -9.69
N ASN A 383 -3.11 -22.24 -10.29
CA ASN A 383 -2.40 -21.76 -11.47
C ASN A 383 -2.47 -20.24 -11.62
N ALA A 384 -1.61 -19.74 -12.50
CA ALA A 384 -1.49 -18.33 -12.85
C ALA A 384 -1.17 -18.19 -14.35
N ILE A 385 -1.37 -16.97 -14.87
CA ILE A 385 -0.88 -16.55 -16.19
C ILE A 385 0.38 -15.73 -15.95
N GLY A 386 1.52 -16.19 -16.47
CA GLY A 386 2.80 -15.50 -16.39
C GLY A 386 3.17 -14.79 -17.68
N ILE A 387 3.77 -13.61 -17.57
CA ILE A 387 4.47 -12.88 -18.63
C ILE A 387 5.96 -13.14 -18.46
N PHE A 388 6.61 -13.64 -19.51
CA PHE A 388 8.03 -13.94 -19.56
C PHE A 388 8.73 -13.09 -20.61
N THR A 389 9.97 -12.71 -20.33
CA THR A 389 10.83 -12.01 -21.29
C THR A 389 11.82 -12.96 -21.94
N LYS A 390 11.94 -12.84 -23.27
CA LYS A 390 13.01 -13.39 -24.10
C LYS A 390 13.98 -12.30 -24.58
N ALA A 391 13.82 -11.06 -24.12
CA ALA A 391 14.66 -9.95 -24.53
C ALA A 391 16.12 -10.21 -24.12
N PRO A 392 17.10 -10.03 -25.01
CA PRO A 392 18.50 -10.06 -24.62
C PRO A 392 18.83 -8.84 -23.74
N ALA A 393 19.86 -8.96 -22.92
CA ALA A 393 20.44 -7.79 -22.29
C ALA A 393 21.02 -6.83 -23.35
N SER A 394 20.86 -5.54 -23.15
CA SER A 394 21.37 -4.48 -24.02
C SER A 394 22.00 -3.34 -23.22
N ALA A 395 22.53 -2.33 -23.92
CA ALA A 395 23.15 -1.17 -23.28
C ALA A 395 22.14 -0.41 -22.39
N LEU A 396 22.66 0.18 -21.31
CA LEU A 396 21.90 1.08 -20.44
C LEU A 396 21.22 2.16 -21.28
N LYS A 397 19.90 2.28 -21.16
CA LYS A 397 19.08 3.25 -21.89
C LYS A 397 18.58 4.36 -20.98
N GLY A 398 18.25 4.06 -19.73
CA GLY A 398 17.73 5.06 -18.80
C GLY A 398 18.03 4.74 -17.34
N ILE A 399 18.02 5.79 -16.53
CA ILE A 399 18.17 5.74 -15.08
C ILE A 399 16.91 6.34 -14.44
N ILE A 400 16.45 5.73 -13.37
CA ILE A 400 15.34 6.21 -12.53
C ILE A 400 15.93 6.49 -11.16
N LEU A 401 15.68 7.70 -10.66
CA LEU A 401 16.11 8.13 -9.34
C LEU A 401 14.88 8.36 -8.46
N GLU A 402 14.71 7.53 -7.42
CA GLU A 402 13.63 7.65 -6.46
C GLU A 402 14.17 8.25 -5.17
N VAL A 403 13.64 9.42 -4.80
CA VAL A 403 14.08 10.17 -3.62
C VAL A 403 13.01 10.10 -2.54
N LYS A 404 13.41 9.68 -1.34
CA LYS A 404 12.55 9.67 -0.16
C LYS A 404 12.31 11.10 0.31
N ASN A 405 11.09 11.40 0.76
CA ASN A 405 10.72 12.73 1.26
C ASN A 405 10.98 13.88 0.27
N LYS A 406 10.98 13.61 -1.04
CA LYS A 406 11.37 14.59 -2.07
C LYS A 406 10.62 15.91 -2.03
N ASN A 407 9.42 15.97 -1.46
CA ASN A 407 8.60 17.19 -1.40
C ASN A 407 8.77 17.98 -0.08
N ASN A 408 9.55 17.48 0.88
CA ASN A 408 9.68 18.06 2.21
C ASN A 408 11.00 17.68 2.90
N LEU A 409 12.11 17.76 2.17
CA LEU A 409 13.46 17.54 2.72
C LEU A 409 13.81 18.65 3.72
N LEU A 410 14.46 18.30 4.82
CA LEU A 410 14.90 19.24 5.84
C LEU A 410 16.32 19.73 5.52
N VAL A 411 16.61 21.01 5.77
CA VAL A 411 17.99 21.52 5.73
C VAL A 411 18.91 20.69 6.64
N GLY A 412 20.05 20.28 6.10
CA GLY A 412 21.01 19.35 6.70
C GLY A 412 20.68 17.87 6.48
N GLU A 413 19.49 17.52 5.97
CA GLU A 413 19.07 16.13 5.75
C GLU A 413 19.96 15.45 4.71
N LYS A 414 20.53 14.31 5.10
CA LYS A 414 21.11 13.36 4.16
C LYS A 414 19.98 12.73 3.35
N ILE A 415 20.02 12.93 2.05
CA ILE A 415 18.95 12.54 1.15
C ILE A 415 19.07 11.04 0.89
N GLU A 416 18.06 10.28 1.31
CA GLU A 416 17.92 8.87 0.97
C GLU A 416 17.32 8.73 -0.45
N TYR A 417 17.99 7.96 -1.31
CA TYR A 417 17.52 7.69 -2.66
C TYR A 417 17.83 6.26 -3.12
N LYS A 418 17.06 5.78 -4.10
CA LYS A 418 17.29 4.52 -4.82
C LYS A 418 17.52 4.81 -6.31
N ILE A 419 18.58 4.23 -6.87
CA ILE A 419 18.92 4.34 -8.29
C ILE A 419 18.55 3.02 -8.98
N LYS A 420 17.79 3.09 -10.07
CA LYS A 420 17.42 1.95 -10.90
C LYS A 420 17.86 2.21 -12.34
N GLY A 421 18.31 1.19 -13.04
CA GLY A 421 18.70 1.28 -14.45
C GLY A 421 17.89 0.34 -15.31
N TYR A 422 17.66 0.71 -16.56
CA TYR A 422 17.03 -0.17 -17.54
C TYR A 422 17.64 -0.04 -18.93
N ASP A 423 17.56 -1.10 -19.72
CA ASP A 423 18.14 -1.19 -21.05
C ASP A 423 17.14 -0.88 -22.20
N GLY A 424 17.58 -1.08 -23.45
CA GLY A 424 16.77 -0.90 -24.66
C GLY A 424 15.44 -1.68 -24.69
N TYR A 425 15.40 -2.81 -24.00
CA TYR A 425 14.26 -3.73 -23.91
C TYR A 425 13.55 -3.67 -22.55
N TYR A 426 13.89 -2.69 -21.71
CA TYR A 426 13.36 -2.52 -20.36
C TYR A 426 13.75 -3.63 -19.38
N ASN A 427 14.84 -4.35 -19.65
CA ASN A 427 15.45 -5.22 -18.65
C ASN A 427 16.15 -4.37 -17.58
N PRO A 428 16.17 -4.82 -16.31
CA PRO A 428 16.90 -4.11 -15.26
C PRO A 428 18.41 -4.18 -15.47
N VAL A 429 19.09 -3.07 -15.22
CA VAL A 429 20.55 -2.91 -15.33
C VAL A 429 21.10 -2.41 -14.00
N ASN A 430 22.19 -3.01 -13.53
CA ASN A 430 22.85 -2.55 -12.32
C ASN A 430 23.64 -1.24 -12.59
N VAL A 431 23.30 -0.20 -11.82
CA VAL A 431 23.84 1.16 -11.94
C VAL A 431 24.56 1.62 -10.67
N GLY A 432 25.00 0.69 -9.81
CA GLY A 432 25.49 0.98 -8.44
C GLY A 432 26.72 1.90 -8.31
N ASP A 433 27.43 2.17 -9.39
CA ASP A 433 28.56 3.09 -9.52
C ASP A 433 28.17 4.41 -10.23
N ALA A 434 26.88 4.72 -10.35
CA ALA A 434 26.43 5.99 -10.89
C ALA A 434 26.91 7.17 -10.03
N GLU A 435 27.43 8.19 -10.70
CA GLU A 435 27.83 9.46 -10.08
C GLU A 435 26.58 10.24 -9.67
N ILE A 436 26.58 10.78 -8.45
CA ILE A 436 25.49 11.59 -7.93
C ILE A 436 25.87 13.06 -7.99
N LEU A 437 25.00 13.86 -8.59
CA LEU A 437 25.15 15.30 -8.71
C LEU A 437 23.95 16.00 -8.08
N GLY A 438 24.20 17.16 -7.47
CA GLY A 438 23.17 18.01 -6.88
C GLY A 438 23.21 19.38 -7.53
N ASP A 439 22.06 20.05 -7.54
CA ASP A 439 21.98 21.49 -7.75
C ASP A 439 22.68 22.20 -6.57
N GLU A 440 23.94 22.61 -6.72
CA GLU A 440 24.80 23.06 -5.60
C GLU A 440 24.19 24.19 -4.75
N GLU A 441 23.26 24.96 -5.29
CA GLU A 441 22.52 25.99 -4.54
C GLU A 441 21.59 25.38 -3.49
N VAL A 442 20.93 24.25 -3.77
CA VAL A 442 19.90 23.65 -2.91
C VAL A 442 20.35 22.30 -2.34
N ILE A 443 21.10 21.53 -3.11
CA ILE A 443 21.55 20.16 -2.83
C ILE A 443 23.06 20.08 -3.04
N LYS A 444 23.82 19.90 -1.96
CA LYS A 444 25.25 19.62 -2.05
C LYS A 444 25.50 18.13 -2.08
N VAL A 445 26.52 17.70 -2.82
CA VAL A 445 26.96 16.30 -2.81
C VAL A 445 28.38 16.24 -2.27
N GLU A 446 28.55 15.55 -1.15
CA GLU A 446 29.85 15.38 -0.51
C GLU A 446 30.21 13.90 -0.44
N LYS A 447 31.31 13.50 -1.10
CA LYS A 447 31.78 12.10 -1.15
C LYS A 447 30.67 11.11 -1.55
N GLY A 448 29.81 11.52 -2.49
CA GLY A 448 28.68 10.73 -2.99
C GLY A 448 27.41 10.76 -2.12
N VAL A 449 27.37 11.54 -1.05
CA VAL A 449 26.18 11.74 -0.21
C VAL A 449 25.53 13.07 -0.56
N ALA A 450 24.29 13.02 -1.05
CA ALA A 450 23.50 14.23 -1.29
C ALA A 450 22.91 14.77 0.02
N ILE A 451 23.03 16.08 0.24
CA ILE A 451 22.62 16.79 1.46
C ILE A 451 21.77 18.00 1.07
N ALA A 452 20.56 18.05 1.60
CA ALA A 452 19.68 19.21 1.47
C ALA A 452 20.32 20.41 2.19
N SER A 453 20.77 21.41 1.43
CA SER A 453 21.67 22.45 1.93
C SER A 453 20.97 23.78 2.18
N ASN A 454 20.18 24.26 1.21
CA ASN A 454 19.43 25.51 1.36
C ASN A 454 17.94 25.30 1.04
N PRO A 455 17.04 26.08 1.63
CA PRO A 455 15.61 26.04 1.30
C PRO A 455 15.35 26.36 -0.18
N GLY A 456 14.39 25.68 -0.78
CA GLY A 456 13.99 25.91 -2.18
C GLY A 456 13.75 24.64 -2.97
N GLN A 457 13.43 24.82 -4.25
CA GLN A 457 13.32 23.72 -5.22
C GLN A 457 14.68 23.45 -5.83
N GLY A 458 15.08 22.19 -5.87
CA GLY A 458 16.34 21.76 -6.46
C GLY A 458 16.20 20.44 -7.20
N ARG A 459 17.32 19.91 -7.68
CA ARG A 459 17.38 18.61 -8.34
C ARG A 459 18.54 17.78 -7.83
N ILE A 460 18.33 16.48 -7.82
CA ILE A 460 19.37 15.46 -7.69
C ILE A 460 19.40 14.65 -8.98
N LYS A 461 20.61 14.33 -9.44
CA LYS A 461 20.86 13.55 -10.66
C LYS A 461 21.74 12.35 -10.36
N ALA A 462 21.49 11.25 -11.05
CA ALA A 462 22.37 10.09 -11.13
C ALA A 462 22.86 9.93 -12.58
N VAL A 463 24.17 9.80 -12.77
CA VAL A 463 24.82 9.77 -14.08
C VAL A 463 25.67 8.51 -14.22
N LYS A 464 25.48 7.76 -15.31
CA LYS A 464 26.36 6.62 -15.65
C LYS A 464 26.52 6.50 -17.16
N GLY A 465 27.77 6.55 -17.63
CA GLY A 465 28.08 6.40 -19.06
C GLY A 465 27.39 7.43 -19.96
N GLY A 466 27.18 8.66 -19.47
CA GLY A 466 26.47 9.73 -20.17
C GLY A 466 24.95 9.62 -20.15
N ILE A 467 24.37 8.59 -19.53
CA ILE A 467 22.93 8.49 -19.28
C ILE A 467 22.62 9.11 -17.92
N GLU A 468 21.59 9.94 -17.87
CA GLU A 468 21.15 10.66 -16.66
C GLU A 468 19.75 10.22 -16.24
N GLY A 469 19.51 10.19 -14.92
CA GLY A 469 18.18 10.16 -14.32
C GLY A 469 18.11 11.25 -13.24
N GLU A 470 17.00 12.00 -13.20
CA GLU A 470 16.85 13.13 -12.28
C GLU A 470 15.58 13.04 -11.43
N ALA A 471 15.63 13.64 -10.25
CA ALA A 471 14.48 13.84 -9.38
C ALA A 471 14.44 15.28 -8.88
N ALA A 472 13.29 15.94 -9.05
CA ALA A 472 13.02 17.22 -8.43
C ALA A 472 12.76 17.04 -6.93
N VAL A 473 13.27 17.98 -6.14
CA VAL A 473 13.14 17.98 -4.68
C VAL A 473 12.78 19.37 -4.15
N GLN A 474 12.12 19.42 -3.01
CA GLN A 474 11.79 20.62 -2.25
C GLN A 474 12.43 20.51 -0.87
N VAL A 475 13.31 21.45 -0.55
CA VAL A 475 13.91 21.63 0.77
C VAL A 475 13.12 22.70 1.51
N VAL A 476 12.65 22.39 2.72
CA VAL A 476 11.86 23.31 3.54
C VAL A 476 12.78 24.15 4.44
N GLY A 477 12.52 25.46 4.45
CA GLY A 477 13.21 26.42 5.31
C GLY A 477 12.42 26.74 6.58
N LYS A 478 13.01 27.55 7.46
CA LYS A 478 12.37 28.04 8.69
C LYS A 478 10.98 28.65 8.45
N ASP A 479 10.78 29.36 7.34
CA ASP A 479 9.55 30.09 7.08
C ASP A 479 8.42 29.16 6.61
N ASP A 480 8.77 27.93 6.20
CA ASP A 480 7.83 26.88 5.79
C ASP A 480 7.38 25.99 6.97
N ILE A 481 8.08 26.06 8.10
CA ILE A 481 7.80 25.23 9.28
C ILE A 481 6.67 25.87 10.09
N GLU A 482 5.60 25.11 10.28
CA GLU A 482 4.43 25.53 11.05
C GLU A 482 4.57 25.14 12.53
N ARG A 483 5.06 23.93 12.81
CA ARG A 483 5.19 23.40 14.18
C ARG A 483 6.16 22.23 14.25
N MET A 484 6.84 22.10 15.40
CA MET A 484 7.53 20.88 15.82
C MET A 484 6.91 20.31 17.09
N VAL A 485 6.81 18.98 17.19
CA VAL A 485 6.26 18.29 18.35
C VAL A 485 7.15 17.11 18.72
N LEU A 486 7.63 17.12 19.95
CA LEU A 486 8.39 16.04 20.56
C LEU A 486 7.44 15.25 21.46
N LYS A 487 7.28 13.96 21.16
CA LYS A 487 6.56 13.01 22.01
C LYS A 487 7.57 12.06 22.64
N GLY A 488 7.25 11.60 23.84
CA GLY A 488 8.07 10.66 24.57
C GLY A 488 7.29 9.98 25.69
N PRO A 489 7.99 9.42 26.70
CA PRO A 489 7.37 8.63 27.75
C PRO A 489 6.39 9.43 28.60
N GLU A 490 5.30 8.77 28.99
CA GLU A 490 4.35 9.28 29.97
C GLU A 490 4.66 8.71 31.37
N GLY A 491 4.44 9.51 32.41
CA GLY A 491 4.67 9.10 33.80
C GLY A 491 6.08 9.41 34.32
N ILE A 492 6.52 8.62 35.29
CA ILE A 492 7.78 8.84 36.01
C ILE A 492 8.92 8.14 35.28
N ILE A 493 9.99 8.88 35.04
CA ILE A 493 11.20 8.44 34.36
C ILE A 493 12.17 7.84 35.36
N VAL A 494 12.61 6.62 35.07
CA VAL A 494 13.59 5.85 35.83
C VAL A 494 14.97 6.00 35.16
N PRO A 495 16.01 6.38 35.92
CA PRO A 495 17.35 6.50 35.37
C PRO A 495 17.88 5.23 34.71
N ASN A 496 18.71 5.43 33.67
CA ASN A 496 19.39 4.42 32.86
C ASN A 496 18.49 3.47 32.07
N GLN A 497 17.18 3.69 32.07
CA GLN A 497 16.26 3.07 31.11
C GLN A 497 16.26 3.85 29.80
N ASN A 498 15.92 3.15 28.72
CA ASN A 498 15.77 3.75 27.40
C ASN A 498 14.29 4.00 27.12
N TYR A 499 13.98 5.18 26.60
CA TYR A 499 12.62 5.63 26.33
C TYR A 499 12.46 6.06 24.89
N ASP A 500 11.39 5.57 24.25
CA ASP A 500 11.06 5.95 22.88
C ASP A 500 10.77 7.45 22.78
N LEU A 501 11.35 8.08 21.78
CA LEU A 501 11.08 9.45 21.41
C LEU A 501 10.56 9.50 19.97
N LYS A 502 9.65 10.43 19.71
CA LYS A 502 9.18 10.73 18.36
C LYS A 502 9.12 12.22 18.15
N LEU A 503 10.05 12.73 17.36
CA LEU A 503 10.07 14.12 16.91
C LEU A 503 9.40 14.23 15.55
N THR A 504 8.43 15.12 15.45
CA THR A 504 7.70 15.38 14.22
C THR A 504 7.68 16.85 13.88
N ILE A 505 7.62 17.14 12.58
CA ILE A 505 7.52 18.48 12.03
C ILE A 505 6.34 18.57 11.08
N THR A 506 5.64 19.70 11.11
CA THR A 506 4.64 20.08 10.14
C THR A 506 5.17 21.25 9.32
N ALA A 507 5.24 21.07 8.00
CA ALA A 507 5.68 22.09 7.05
C ALA A 507 4.94 21.89 5.72
N LEU A 508 4.48 23.00 5.12
CA LEU A 508 3.72 22.98 3.85
C LEU A 508 2.53 22.00 3.87
N GLY A 509 1.79 21.96 4.99
CA GLY A 509 0.68 21.02 5.19
C GLY A 509 1.07 19.53 5.31
N SER A 510 2.35 19.20 5.23
CA SER A 510 2.87 17.83 5.38
C SER A 510 3.39 17.59 6.80
N HIS A 511 3.11 16.41 7.36
CA HIS A 511 3.58 15.99 8.67
C HIS A 511 4.55 14.81 8.54
N ARG A 512 5.76 14.92 9.11
CA ARG A 512 6.77 13.85 9.06
C ARG A 512 7.62 13.76 10.30
N GLU A 513 8.27 12.61 10.48
CA GLU A 513 9.31 12.42 11.48
C GLU A 513 10.62 13.12 11.07
N VAL A 514 11.33 13.61 12.07
CA VAL A 514 12.61 14.32 11.93
C VAL A 514 13.74 13.40 12.42
N PRO A 515 14.77 13.15 11.60
CA PRO A 515 15.97 12.45 12.03
C PRO A 515 16.66 13.15 13.22
N PHE A 516 17.06 12.38 14.23
CA PHE A 516 17.60 12.94 15.49
C PHE A 516 18.98 13.59 15.35
N ASP A 517 19.71 13.24 14.30
CA ASP A 517 20.99 13.81 13.92
C ASP A 517 20.88 15.19 13.27
N LEU A 518 19.67 15.62 12.86
CA LEU A 518 19.42 16.97 12.38
C LEU A 518 19.11 17.96 13.50
N VAL A 519 18.86 17.48 14.72
CA VAL A 519 18.40 18.32 15.81
C VAL A 519 19.43 18.39 16.93
N GLN A 520 19.52 19.57 17.52
CA GLN A 520 20.31 19.78 18.71
C GLN A 520 19.45 19.49 19.94
N TRP A 521 19.96 18.65 20.84
CA TRP A 521 19.27 18.26 22.06
C TRP A 521 19.78 19.07 23.25
N GLU A 522 18.85 19.66 24.00
CA GLU A 522 19.14 20.40 25.22
C GLU A 522 18.40 19.77 26.41
N PHE A 523 19.05 19.79 27.56
CA PHE A 523 18.57 19.17 28.79
C PHE A 523 18.48 20.22 29.89
N TYR A 524 17.29 20.36 30.48
CA TYR A 524 17.05 21.28 31.59
C TYR A 524 16.53 20.49 32.80
N GLY A 525 17.21 20.59 33.94
CA GLY A 525 16.88 19.88 35.19
C GLY A 525 17.49 18.47 35.33
N PHE A 526 18.06 17.91 34.26
CA PHE A 526 18.67 16.57 34.24
C PHE A 526 19.81 16.45 33.21
N LYS A 527 20.56 15.35 33.26
CA LYS A 527 21.51 14.96 32.21
C LYS A 527 21.08 13.63 31.59
N GLY A 528 21.23 13.54 30.28
CA GLY A 528 20.92 12.34 29.52
C GLY A 528 21.66 12.28 28.20
N GLU A 529 21.30 11.28 27.40
CA GLU A 529 21.75 11.11 26.02
C GLU A 529 20.54 10.81 25.15
N VAL A 530 20.53 11.36 23.94
CA VAL A 530 19.56 11.00 22.90
C VAL A 530 20.32 10.37 21.74
N SER A 531 19.81 9.24 21.26
CA SER A 531 20.33 8.52 20.10
C SER A 531 19.17 8.00 19.25
N SER A 532 19.46 7.33 18.14
CA SER A 532 18.44 6.66 17.33
C SER A 532 17.62 5.62 18.10
N GLU A 533 18.11 5.15 19.26
CA GLU A 533 17.37 4.22 20.13
C GLU A 533 16.39 4.94 21.07
N GLY A 534 16.49 6.26 21.23
CA GLY A 534 15.63 7.03 22.14
C GLY A 534 16.41 7.84 23.17
N LEU A 535 15.74 8.17 24.28
CA LEU A 535 16.27 8.91 25.42
C LEU A 535 16.75 7.97 26.51
N LYS A 536 17.96 8.22 27.03
CA LYS A 536 18.41 7.66 28.31
C LYS A 536 18.74 8.78 29.28
N VAL A 537 17.98 8.84 30.38
CA VAL A 537 18.23 9.76 31.49
C VAL A 537 19.28 9.16 32.42
N LYS A 538 20.35 9.89 32.72
CA LYS A 538 21.45 9.42 33.58
C LYS A 538 21.30 9.89 35.02
N GLU A 539 21.07 11.19 35.19
CA GLU A 539 20.95 11.84 36.50
C GLU A 539 19.99 13.02 36.41
N TYR A 540 19.28 13.32 37.49
CA TYR A 540 18.40 14.48 37.62
C TYR A 540 18.60 15.14 38.98
N HIS A 541 18.36 16.45 39.06
CA HIS A 541 18.55 17.25 40.28
C HIS A 541 17.27 17.95 40.75
N GLN A 542 16.18 17.76 40.01
CA GLN A 542 14.85 18.32 40.25
C GLN A 542 13.80 17.22 40.02
N PRO A 543 12.58 17.32 40.59
CA PRO A 543 11.53 16.32 40.42
C PRO A 543 10.95 16.26 38.99
N TRP A 544 11.34 17.20 38.12
CA TRP A 544 10.96 17.29 36.71
C TRP A 544 12.08 17.94 35.89
N GLY A 545 11.95 17.91 34.56
CA GLY A 545 12.86 18.60 33.66
C GLY A 545 12.35 18.62 32.22
N TYR A 546 12.99 19.40 31.35
CA TYR A 546 12.66 19.45 29.92
C TYR A 546 13.77 18.85 29.07
N LEU A 547 13.38 17.93 28.19
CA LEU A 547 14.14 17.62 27.00
C LEU A 547 13.67 18.55 25.88
N VAL A 548 14.59 19.22 25.19
CA VAL A 548 14.21 20.11 24.10
C VAL A 548 14.94 19.69 22.83
N ALA A 549 14.17 19.41 21.78
CA ALA A 549 14.70 19.28 20.43
C ALA A 549 14.73 20.65 19.75
N ARG A 550 15.89 21.04 19.22
CA ARG A 550 16.13 22.30 18.51
C ARG A 550 16.42 22.04 17.05
N TYR A 551 15.74 22.75 16.17
CA TYR A 551 16.02 22.70 14.74
C TYR A 551 15.74 24.07 14.11
N GLN A 552 16.79 24.66 13.51
CA GLN A 552 16.79 26.05 13.06
C GLN A 552 16.35 27.01 14.19
N GLN A 553 15.15 27.61 14.09
CA GLN A 553 14.59 28.53 15.09
C GLN A 553 13.42 27.93 15.86
N PHE A 554 13.14 26.64 15.67
CA PHE A 554 12.03 25.95 16.33
C PHE A 554 12.53 25.11 17.49
N SER A 555 11.68 25.00 18.50
CA SER A 555 11.88 24.14 19.66
C SER A 555 10.66 23.28 19.90
N ALA A 556 10.92 22.03 20.29
CA ALA A 556 9.91 21.10 20.74
C ALA A 556 10.28 20.63 22.15
N PRO A 557 9.75 21.29 23.20
CA PRO A 557 9.98 20.88 24.57
C PRO A 557 9.14 19.65 24.93
N LEU A 558 9.72 18.75 25.71
CA LEU A 558 9.07 17.60 26.32
C LEU A 558 9.32 17.64 27.83
N LEU A 559 8.25 17.84 28.60
CA LEU A 559 8.30 17.79 30.05
C LEU A 559 8.42 16.33 30.50
N LEU A 560 9.40 16.05 31.35
CA LEU A 560 9.65 14.75 31.96
C LEU A 560 9.51 14.87 33.48
N LYS A 561 8.91 13.86 34.11
CA LYS A 561 8.74 13.78 35.57
C LYS A 561 9.66 12.71 36.13
N PHE A 562 10.40 13.01 37.19
CA PHE A 562 11.35 12.09 37.82
C PHE A 562 10.87 11.56 39.18
N SER A 563 9.81 12.16 39.76
CA SER A 563 9.22 11.71 41.02
C SER A 563 7.71 12.00 41.10
N GLN A 564 7.03 11.39 42.08
CA GLN A 564 5.63 11.70 42.42
C GLN A 564 5.45 12.97 43.24
N GLU A 565 6.53 13.53 43.79
CA GLU A 565 6.43 14.80 44.51
C GLU A 565 5.83 15.85 43.59
N SER A 566 4.70 16.44 44.02
CA SER A 566 4.20 17.67 43.41
C SER A 566 5.38 18.63 43.41
N PRO A 567 5.77 19.17 42.25
CA PRO A 567 6.70 20.30 42.21
C PRO A 567 6.13 21.31 43.20
N GLY A 568 6.93 21.67 44.21
CA GLY A 568 6.43 22.43 45.35
C GLY A 568 5.52 23.53 44.84
N ASP A 569 4.25 23.49 45.29
CA ASP A 569 3.19 24.43 44.93
C ASP A 569 3.87 25.80 44.84
N GLU A 570 4.01 26.34 43.62
CA GLU A 570 4.60 27.65 43.42
C GLU A 570 3.60 28.63 44.00
N GLY A 571 3.62 28.76 45.33
CA GLY A 571 2.55 29.36 46.09
C GLY A 571 2.23 30.73 45.50
N LYS A 572 0.94 31.09 45.55
CA LYS A 572 0.40 32.33 45.01
C LYS A 572 1.42 33.46 45.04
N THR A 573 1.90 33.84 43.88
CA THR A 573 2.96 34.84 43.76
C THR A 573 2.35 36.12 43.22
N GLN A 574 2.48 37.19 43.99
CA GLN A 574 2.14 38.54 43.57
C GLN A 574 3.42 39.34 43.30
N VAL A 575 3.55 39.83 42.06
CA VAL A 575 4.62 40.74 41.64
C VAL A 575 4.00 42.12 41.35
N LYS A 576 4.45 43.14 42.08
CA LYS A 576 4.07 44.55 41.85
C LYS A 576 5.24 45.33 41.28
N LEU A 577 5.01 46.00 40.17
CA LEU A 577 5.98 46.82 39.45
C LEU A 577 5.40 48.21 39.18
N ALA A 578 6.23 49.21 38.90
CA ALA A 578 5.80 50.53 38.45
C ALA A 578 6.69 51.03 37.31
N ILE A 579 6.12 51.77 36.35
CA ILE A 579 6.89 52.32 35.23
C ILE A 579 7.98 53.26 35.75
N GLY A 580 9.22 53.02 35.31
CA GLY A 580 10.37 53.83 35.69
C GLY A 580 10.94 53.55 37.08
N ASP A 581 10.30 52.69 37.89
CA ASP A 581 10.81 52.29 39.20
C ASP A 581 11.53 50.93 39.13
N LYS A 582 12.73 50.87 39.70
CA LYS A 582 13.50 49.64 39.81
C LYS A 582 13.08 48.81 41.02
N ASN A 583 12.35 49.38 41.97
CA ASN A 583 11.89 48.65 43.15
C ASN A 583 10.59 47.92 42.84
N ALA A 584 10.68 46.60 42.72
CA ALA A 584 9.54 45.70 42.64
C ALA A 584 9.14 45.21 44.03
N LYS A 585 7.89 44.76 44.22
CA LYS A 585 7.51 43.97 45.39
C LYS A 585 7.11 42.56 44.97
N VAL A 586 7.75 41.54 45.53
CA VAL A 586 7.39 40.13 45.37
C VAL A 586 6.86 39.64 46.71
N ASN A 587 5.58 39.28 46.77
CA ASN A 587 4.89 38.85 48.00
C ASN A 587 5.08 39.82 49.18
N GLY A 588 5.10 41.13 48.89
CA GLY A 588 5.29 42.19 49.87
C GLY A 588 6.75 42.59 50.13
N THR A 589 7.71 41.76 49.75
CA THR A 589 9.15 42.04 49.90
C THR A 589 9.66 42.89 48.75
N THR A 590 10.34 44.00 49.05
CA THR A 590 10.95 44.86 48.02
C THR A 590 12.21 44.21 47.45
N ILE A 591 12.27 44.08 46.12
CA ILE A 591 13.43 43.58 45.39
C ILE A 591 13.81 44.60 44.31
N GLN A 592 15.10 44.92 44.22
CA GLN A 592 15.60 45.86 43.22
C GLN A 592 15.90 45.14 41.89
N MET A 593 15.32 45.62 40.80
CA MET A 593 15.56 45.16 39.44
C MET A 593 16.73 45.92 38.79
N ASP A 594 17.42 45.25 37.86
CA ASP A 594 18.48 45.89 37.06
C ASP A 594 17.94 47.00 36.15
N VAL A 595 16.75 46.77 35.58
CA VAL A 595 16.05 47.69 34.68
C VAL A 595 14.58 47.80 35.12
N ALA A 596 14.05 49.03 35.10
CA ALA A 596 12.65 49.28 35.40
C ALA A 596 11.75 48.91 34.21
N PRO A 597 10.45 48.59 34.43
CA PRO A 597 9.46 48.57 33.37
C PRO A 597 9.38 49.92 32.66
N GLN A 598 9.15 49.89 31.35
CA GLN A 598 9.12 51.09 30.51
C GLN A 598 7.94 51.05 29.55
N ILE A 599 7.51 52.23 29.10
CA ILE A 599 6.60 52.34 27.96
C ILE A 599 7.45 52.60 26.72
N ILE A 600 7.41 51.68 25.77
CA ILE A 600 8.16 51.77 24.51
C ILE A 600 7.15 51.56 23.39
N ASN A 601 7.04 52.50 22.45
CA ASN A 601 6.07 52.46 21.35
C ASN A 601 4.61 52.23 21.79
N GLY A 602 4.23 52.78 22.96
CA GLY A 602 2.88 52.63 23.50
C GLY A 602 2.57 51.23 24.06
N ARG A 603 3.59 50.40 24.34
CA ARG A 603 3.44 49.15 25.09
C ARG A 603 4.23 49.19 26.38
N THR A 604 3.62 48.64 27.43
CA THR A 604 4.28 48.38 28.70
C THR A 604 5.22 47.19 28.52
N MET A 605 6.52 47.44 28.64
CA MET A 605 7.59 46.46 28.48
C MET A 605 8.14 46.13 29.86
N VAL A 606 8.16 44.84 30.24
CA VAL A 606 8.62 44.37 31.54
C VAL A 606 9.87 43.51 31.44
N PRO A 607 10.79 43.54 32.44
CA PRO A 607 12.00 42.73 32.40
C PRO A 607 11.67 41.24 32.52
N MET A 608 11.84 40.49 31.43
CA MET A 608 11.38 39.09 31.35
C MET A 608 12.04 38.21 32.41
N ARG A 609 13.36 38.37 32.60
CA ARG A 609 14.12 37.59 33.58
C ARG A 609 13.58 37.75 35.00
N PHE A 610 13.36 38.99 35.41
CA PHE A 610 12.89 39.28 36.77
C PHE A 610 11.50 38.69 37.01
N VAL A 611 10.55 38.94 36.10
CA VAL A 611 9.17 38.43 36.22
C VAL A 611 9.17 36.90 36.24
N SER A 612 9.93 36.27 35.34
CA SER A 612 10.01 34.80 35.27
C SER A 612 10.57 34.18 36.55
N GLN A 613 11.67 34.73 37.08
CA GLN A 613 12.30 34.23 38.31
C GLN A 613 11.45 34.49 39.55
N ALA A 614 10.77 35.64 39.62
CA ALA A 614 9.82 35.91 40.69
C ALA A 614 8.67 34.90 40.68
N CYS A 615 8.27 34.44 39.50
CA CYS A 615 7.26 33.41 39.26
C CYS A 615 7.86 31.99 39.09
N GLY A 616 8.99 31.71 39.77
CA GLY A 616 9.56 30.37 39.94
C GLY A 616 10.19 29.71 38.72
N ALA A 617 10.37 30.44 37.62
CA ALA A 617 11.00 29.92 36.40
C ALA A 617 12.47 30.33 36.27
N ASP A 618 13.30 29.41 35.80
CA ASP A 618 14.70 29.66 35.46
C ASP A 618 14.83 30.31 34.06
N VAL A 619 15.86 31.15 33.88
CA VAL A 619 16.10 31.85 32.61
C VAL A 619 17.53 31.66 32.13
N PHE A 620 17.64 30.93 31.03
CA PHE A 620 18.88 30.61 30.33
C PHE A 620 19.08 31.55 29.15
N TRP A 621 20.34 31.90 28.86
CA TRP A 621 20.71 32.72 27.72
C TRP A 621 21.72 31.95 26.85
N ASP A 622 21.39 31.79 25.58
CA ASP A 622 22.30 31.30 24.56
C ASP A 622 22.83 32.51 23.77
N GLN A 623 24.13 32.75 23.90
CA GLN A 623 24.80 33.89 23.26
C GLN A 623 24.92 33.72 21.74
N GLU A 624 25.14 32.50 21.26
CA GLU A 624 25.33 32.21 19.84
C GLU A 624 23.99 32.28 19.10
N ALA A 625 22.95 31.66 19.67
CA ALA A 625 21.59 31.72 19.13
C ALA A 625 20.87 33.06 19.43
N ARG A 626 21.45 33.94 20.26
CA ARG A 626 20.81 35.14 20.83
C ARG A 626 19.40 34.84 21.37
N ARG A 627 19.28 33.74 22.11
CA ARG A 627 17.99 33.19 22.57
C ARG A 627 17.91 33.21 24.08
N ALA A 628 16.77 33.65 24.63
CA ALA A 628 16.43 33.39 26.02
C ALA A 628 15.44 32.23 26.11
N THR A 629 15.73 31.29 27.00
CA THR A 629 14.87 30.14 27.30
C THR A 629 14.41 30.22 28.74
N VAL A 630 13.10 30.28 28.96
CA VAL A 630 12.48 30.26 30.29
C VAL A 630 11.91 28.88 30.56
N VAL A 631 12.28 28.32 31.70
CA VAL A 631 11.92 26.95 32.11
C VAL A 631 11.28 26.99 33.49
N GLY A 632 9.97 26.78 33.53
CA GLY A 632 9.19 26.50 34.73
C GLY A 632 8.34 25.24 34.50
N LEU A 633 7.74 24.67 35.55
CA LEU A 633 7.08 23.36 35.50
C LEU A 633 6.11 23.18 34.33
N GLU A 634 5.29 24.20 34.06
CA GLU A 634 4.29 24.19 32.99
C GLU A 634 4.55 25.28 31.94
N ASN A 635 5.63 26.04 32.12
CA ASN A 635 5.95 27.20 31.31
C ASN A 635 7.30 26.98 30.63
N PHE A 636 7.26 26.65 29.34
CA PHE A 636 8.43 26.63 28.50
C PHE A 636 8.33 27.74 27.47
N ILE A 637 9.28 28.68 27.49
CA ILE A 637 9.29 29.81 26.57
C ILE A 637 10.65 29.93 25.91
N ASP A 638 10.66 30.06 24.58
CA ASP A 638 11.82 30.57 23.86
C ASP A 638 11.50 31.89 23.19
N LEU A 639 12.47 32.80 23.22
CA LEU A 639 12.34 34.07 22.55
C LEU A 639 13.69 34.57 22.04
N TRP A 640 13.62 35.34 20.96
CA TRP A 640 14.74 36.02 20.35
C TRP A 640 14.45 37.52 20.42
N PRO A 641 15.27 38.31 21.12
CA PRO A 641 15.09 39.75 21.14
C PRO A 641 15.08 40.32 19.72
N GLU A 642 14.29 41.37 19.50
CA GLU A 642 14.12 42.05 18.19
C GLU A 642 13.45 41.19 17.11
N TYR A 643 13.02 39.96 17.43
CA TYR A 643 12.22 39.09 16.56
C TYR A 643 10.73 39.16 16.94
N PRO A 644 9.79 39.24 15.98
CA PRO A 644 8.36 39.42 16.26
C PRO A 644 7.65 38.14 16.71
N LYS A 645 8.36 37.05 17.02
CA LYS A 645 7.75 35.79 17.46
C LYS A 645 8.50 35.22 18.67
N MET A 646 7.76 34.50 19.52
CA MET A 646 8.29 33.66 20.59
C MET A 646 7.61 32.30 20.56
N ALA A 647 8.24 31.26 21.10
CA ALA A 647 7.62 29.94 21.25
C ALA A 647 7.14 29.76 22.69
N VAL A 648 5.87 29.39 22.88
CA VAL A 648 5.27 29.05 24.19
C VAL A 648 4.81 27.60 24.13
N GLY A 649 5.37 26.74 24.97
CA GLY A 649 5.09 25.30 24.96
C GLY A 649 5.37 24.65 23.59
N GLY A 650 6.32 25.20 22.83
CA GLY A 650 6.64 24.78 21.44
C GLY A 650 5.73 25.36 20.35
N GLN A 651 4.75 26.21 20.68
CA GLN A 651 3.89 26.88 19.69
C GLN A 651 4.35 28.31 19.41
N SER A 652 4.43 28.68 18.13
CA SER A 652 4.80 30.04 17.71
C SER A 652 3.69 31.04 18.02
N VAL A 653 4.02 32.06 18.82
CA VAL A 653 3.17 33.21 19.17
C VAL A 653 3.77 34.47 18.55
N THR A 654 2.94 35.25 17.85
CA THR A 654 3.37 36.54 17.29
C THR A 654 3.22 37.63 18.35
N LEU A 655 4.28 38.41 18.54
CA LEU A 655 4.31 39.55 19.42
C LEU A 655 3.78 40.78 18.68
N ASP A 656 2.91 41.56 19.33
CA ASP A 656 2.47 42.86 18.82
C ASP A 656 3.58 43.91 18.86
N GLN A 657 4.62 43.68 19.68
CA GLN A 657 5.87 44.40 19.67
C GLN A 657 7.03 43.45 19.99
N PRO A 658 8.08 43.38 19.14
CA PRO A 658 9.28 42.59 19.44
C PRO A 658 9.90 42.97 20.79
N GLY A 659 10.50 41.97 21.44
CA GLY A 659 11.28 42.23 22.65
C GLY A 659 12.46 43.16 22.38
N VAL A 660 12.81 43.99 23.36
CA VAL A 660 13.93 44.94 23.23
C VAL A 660 14.99 44.66 24.28
N ILE A 661 16.25 44.94 23.96
CA ILE A 661 17.35 44.86 24.92
C ILE A 661 17.59 46.27 25.48
N VAL A 662 17.36 46.46 26.77
CA VAL A 662 17.66 47.71 27.49
C VAL A 662 18.64 47.40 28.60
N SER A 663 19.81 48.04 28.56
CA SER A 663 20.89 47.85 29.55
C SER A 663 21.25 46.37 29.77
N GLY A 664 21.30 45.57 28.69
CA GLY A 664 21.62 44.14 28.76
C GLY A 664 20.52 43.26 29.38
N ARG A 665 19.28 43.76 29.45
CA ARG A 665 18.11 43.00 29.89
C ARG A 665 17.04 42.99 28.80
N ILE A 666 16.41 41.84 28.61
CA ILE A 666 15.33 41.69 27.65
C ILE A 666 14.03 42.17 28.30
N LEU A 667 13.38 43.14 27.67
CA LEU A 667 12.03 43.54 28.01
C LEU A 667 11.07 43.03 26.95
N LEU A 668 9.94 42.48 27.39
CA LEU A 668 8.87 41.98 26.54
C LEU A 668 7.55 42.71 26.84
N PRO A 669 6.61 42.73 25.88
CA PRO A 669 5.27 43.25 26.13
C PRO A 669 4.62 42.54 27.32
N LEU A 670 4.09 43.31 28.26
CA LEU A 670 3.47 42.80 29.50
C LEU A 670 2.44 41.71 29.22
N ARG A 671 1.60 41.91 28.19
CA ARG A 671 0.57 40.94 27.80
C ARG A 671 1.18 39.60 27.40
N ALA A 672 2.21 39.62 26.55
CA ALA A 672 2.88 38.39 26.10
C ALA A 672 3.51 37.64 27.27
N VAL A 673 4.12 38.35 28.22
CA VAL A 673 4.69 37.74 29.44
C VAL A 673 3.59 37.14 30.31
N GLY A 674 2.48 37.84 30.51
CA GLY A 674 1.38 37.32 31.31
C GLY A 674 0.70 36.11 30.69
N GLU A 675 0.42 36.14 29.39
CA GLU A 675 -0.15 34.99 28.67
C GLU A 675 0.80 33.79 28.69
N ALA A 676 2.09 33.99 28.44
CA ALA A 676 3.06 32.90 28.36
C ALA A 676 3.39 32.25 29.71
N LEU A 677 3.19 32.96 30.82
CA LEU A 677 3.42 32.47 32.19
C LEU A 677 2.10 32.21 32.94
N ASN A 678 0.95 32.29 32.27
CA ASN A 678 -0.40 32.16 32.86
C ASN A 678 -0.64 33.11 34.06
N LEU A 679 -0.27 34.38 33.94
CA LEU A 679 -0.43 35.40 34.97
C LEU A 679 -1.69 36.23 34.76
N THR A 680 -2.40 36.52 35.85
CA THR A 680 -3.44 37.56 35.85
C THR A 680 -2.77 38.94 35.94
N ILE A 681 -3.04 39.81 34.97
CA ILE A 681 -2.47 41.15 34.90
C ILE A 681 -3.51 42.18 35.35
N HIS A 682 -3.13 43.07 36.28
CA HIS A 682 -3.87 44.29 36.60
C HIS A 682 -2.99 45.52 36.34
N TRP A 683 -3.46 46.43 35.49
CA TRP A 683 -2.81 47.69 35.16
C TRP A 683 -3.60 48.86 35.73
N ASP A 684 -2.93 49.74 36.48
CA ASP A 684 -3.51 50.97 37.01
C ASP A 684 -2.91 52.18 36.29
N GLU A 685 -3.74 52.86 35.50
CA GLU A 685 -3.33 54.00 34.68
C GLU A 685 -2.91 55.23 35.51
N GLY A 686 -3.60 55.47 36.63
CA GLY A 686 -3.37 56.66 37.47
C GLY A 686 -2.03 56.62 38.21
N THR A 687 -1.59 55.42 38.60
CA THR A 687 -0.34 55.18 39.33
C THR A 687 0.76 54.58 38.45
N LYS A 688 0.45 54.23 37.19
CA LYS A 688 1.32 53.50 36.26
C LYS A 688 1.91 52.24 36.90
N SER A 689 1.09 51.53 37.68
CA SER A 689 1.49 50.32 38.40
C SER A 689 0.94 49.06 37.74
N ILE A 690 1.72 47.98 37.84
CA ILE A 690 1.46 46.65 37.30
C ILE A 690 1.37 45.70 38.49
N THR A 691 0.29 44.94 38.59
CA THR A 691 0.21 43.79 39.50
C THR A 691 0.05 42.52 38.68
N LEU A 692 0.95 41.56 38.88
CA LEU A 692 0.92 40.23 38.28
C LEU A 692 0.62 39.21 39.37
N ASN A 693 -0.36 38.35 39.17
CA ASN A 693 -0.66 37.25 40.08
C ASN A 693 -0.50 35.92 39.34
N LYS A 694 0.31 35.02 39.90
CA LYS A 694 0.31 33.59 39.60
C LYS A 694 -0.58 32.91 40.64
N GLU A 695 -1.67 32.29 40.18
CA GLU A 695 -2.69 31.67 41.05
C GLU A 695 -2.33 30.28 41.52
#